data_AF-A0A967CS76-F1
#
_entry.id   AF-A0A967CS76-F1
#
_cell.length_a   1.000
_cell.length_b   1.000
_cell.length_c   1.000
_cell.angle_alpha   90.00
_cell.angle_beta   90.00
_cell.angle_gamma   90.00
#
_symmetry.space_group_name_H-M   'P 1'
#
loop_
_entity.id
_entity.type
_entity.pdbx_description
1 polymer ?
#
loop_
_entity_poly.entity_id
_entity_poly.type
_entity_poly.pdbx_seq_one_letter_code
_entity_poly.pdbx_strand_id
1 'polypeptide(L)'
;TAQVAAITTAGISALRTDEVVALTTAQVAALSTAQIRAMTTAGMAAMEARDVAALGTAQIAALGTAQLVALVSKAPETYFYAAVSTWDDQGHGDGFLIKYNSDGSQAWSQGSGVAGKDSIDRVTLGSDGSVYAVGYTKDDQGHSDGFLIKYNSDGSQAWSQGSGIAGNERIGQIALGSDGSIYAAGSTWDEQHQDGFLIKYNADGSQAWSKSSGIAGNDWMSEITIGSNGSVYATGSTWDDQGHQNGFLIKYNADGSQAWSKSSGIVGNGWIGPIILGPDGSVYVSGNTWDDQGHSDGFLVKYNADGSQAWSKSSGLAGNNGIVQITLGSDGCVYAMDNTSDDQGHGHGFLIKYNADGSEALRQDLDLGTAGDGRFDLIATLFVADPKLPFSTLQMVALSSSQLNAIGDSGFITRLSTAQVATLTTGQIGSLSAGTLSSLSPNQFAALATAQVAAITTAGIAALRTDEVVALSTAQVAALTTAQIRALSTAGMAALETQDLKMLGSAQLVALSTAQLNALQTAQMAGLTTAQLLSLTTAQLSGLTTGNLNALTTDQFRALTTAQVSSLGTSQVASLETQDLASLGTAQVVAITTAGIAALRTDEVVALTSAQVAALSTAQIRAISTAGMAALETQDLKMLGSAQLVALTSAQILSLTTDQLCALSTAQLSALSASSASASLSTGQLAAIRSATPLVLDLNGDGVRTLALSKGVQFDLLATGQPVQTGWVSSADGLLAMDRNGDGMINDGGELFGSSTRLADGARASDGYAALGALDSNGDGVISPSDRAFADLRVWVDANSDGVSAASEIRSLAELGIAQIGLAPVAGLGLDHGNLLGLTSSYQTTDGKTHDAADVWFAVGEVPTDAAHASSLSETDETGETGGLDSRVSSLKDAITGFDRDGFEASDALPGGRLARLPQGPQALGQPPLSVSQMVAVLHQYDNDGGLAMPPHPLGYAAPPALGRPRPHDAPANGLLAIVGGH
;
A
#
# COMPACT_ATOMS: atom_id res chain seq x y z
N THR A 1 -42.89 -22.54 -49.16
CA THR A 1 -42.74 -23.08 -47.79
C THR A 1 -43.22 -24.52 -47.67
N ALA A 2 -44.49 -24.85 -47.89
CA ALA A 2 -44.99 -26.23 -47.75
C ALA A 2 -44.25 -27.27 -48.62
N GLN A 3 -43.86 -26.89 -49.85
CA GLN A 3 -43.06 -27.74 -50.73
C GLN A 3 -41.64 -28.00 -50.18
N VAL A 4 -41.01 -26.97 -49.59
CA VAL A 4 -39.67 -27.11 -48.96
C VAL A 4 -39.76 -27.99 -47.71
N ALA A 5 -40.79 -27.78 -46.88
CA ALA A 5 -41.05 -28.61 -45.70
C ALA A 5 -41.28 -30.09 -46.04
N ALA A 6 -41.72 -30.40 -47.27
CA ALA A 6 -41.93 -31.77 -47.75
C ALA A 6 -40.66 -32.45 -48.32
N ILE A 7 -39.54 -31.74 -48.47
CA ILE A 7 -38.27 -32.33 -48.96
C ILE A 7 -37.79 -33.39 -47.97
N THR A 8 -37.42 -34.58 -48.43
CA THR A 8 -36.91 -35.64 -47.54
C THR A 8 -35.54 -35.25 -46.95
N THR A 9 -35.14 -35.87 -45.84
CA THR A 9 -33.78 -35.67 -45.29
C THR A 9 -32.69 -35.97 -46.31
N ALA A 10 -32.88 -36.98 -47.15
CA ALA A 10 -31.98 -37.29 -48.27
C ALA A 10 -31.94 -36.15 -49.30
N GLY A 11 -33.10 -35.56 -49.61
CA GLY A 11 -33.18 -34.37 -50.48
C GLY A 11 -32.45 -33.17 -49.89
N ILE A 12 -32.62 -32.89 -48.59
CA ILE A 12 -31.90 -31.80 -47.90
C ILE A 12 -30.39 -32.02 -47.91
N SER A 13 -29.93 -33.26 -47.68
CA SER A 13 -28.51 -33.60 -47.72
C SER A 13 -27.87 -33.47 -49.11
N ALA A 14 -28.69 -33.45 -50.17
CA ALA A 14 -28.25 -33.31 -51.55
C ALA A 14 -28.26 -31.85 -52.06
N LEU A 15 -28.77 -30.90 -51.26
CA LEU A 15 -28.76 -29.48 -51.64
C LEU A 15 -27.33 -28.97 -51.81
N ARG A 16 -27.11 -28.23 -52.88
CA ARG A 16 -25.87 -27.46 -53.11
C ARG A 16 -25.89 -26.17 -52.30
N THR A 17 -24.74 -25.57 -52.07
CA THR A 17 -24.62 -24.34 -51.24
C THR A 17 -25.40 -23.17 -51.82
N ASP A 18 -25.46 -23.02 -53.15
CA ASP A 18 -26.28 -22.03 -53.85
C ASP A 18 -27.78 -22.26 -53.63
N GLU A 19 -28.21 -23.52 -53.55
CA GLU A 19 -29.61 -23.86 -53.27
C GLU A 19 -29.99 -23.62 -51.81
N VAL A 20 -29.05 -23.77 -50.88
CA VAL A 20 -29.26 -23.43 -49.46
C VAL A 20 -29.41 -21.91 -49.29
N VAL A 21 -28.53 -21.12 -49.92
CA VAL A 21 -28.60 -19.64 -49.93
C VAL A 21 -29.90 -19.13 -50.56
N ALA A 22 -30.45 -19.86 -51.54
CA ALA A 22 -31.71 -19.49 -52.20
C ALA A 22 -32.96 -19.75 -51.35
N LEU A 23 -32.87 -20.44 -50.21
CA LEU A 23 -34.00 -20.65 -49.31
C LEU A 23 -34.39 -19.33 -48.64
N THR A 24 -35.68 -19.06 -48.52
CA THR A 24 -36.14 -17.93 -47.72
C THR A 24 -36.08 -18.27 -46.24
N THR A 25 -35.95 -17.26 -45.38
CA THR A 25 -35.96 -17.41 -43.91
C THR A 25 -37.19 -18.17 -43.41
N ALA A 26 -38.37 -17.93 -44.00
CA ALA A 26 -39.59 -18.68 -43.70
C ALA A 26 -39.55 -20.15 -44.16
N GLN A 27 -38.82 -20.47 -45.23
CA GLN A 27 -38.61 -21.83 -45.68
C GLN A 27 -37.63 -22.58 -44.78
N VAL A 28 -36.55 -21.93 -44.34
CA VAL A 28 -35.59 -22.47 -43.36
C VAL A 28 -36.28 -22.76 -42.02
N ALA A 29 -37.08 -21.82 -41.51
CA ALA A 29 -37.86 -22.00 -40.28
C ALA A 29 -38.83 -23.19 -40.36
N ALA A 30 -39.34 -23.51 -41.55
CA ALA A 30 -40.30 -24.60 -41.76
C ALA A 30 -39.66 -26.00 -41.87
N LEU A 31 -38.33 -26.10 -41.96
CA LEU A 31 -37.63 -27.38 -41.97
C LEU A 31 -37.76 -28.06 -40.60
N SER A 32 -37.98 -29.37 -40.55
CA SER A 32 -37.95 -30.13 -39.30
C SER A 32 -36.53 -30.24 -38.73
N THR A 33 -36.42 -30.56 -37.44
CA THR A 33 -35.15 -30.88 -36.79
C THR A 33 -34.36 -31.97 -37.53
N ALA A 34 -35.05 -32.98 -38.08
CA ALA A 34 -34.42 -34.06 -38.85
C ALA A 34 -33.86 -33.57 -40.19
N GLN A 35 -34.58 -32.66 -40.86
CA GLN A 35 -34.13 -32.02 -42.10
C GLN A 35 -32.91 -31.13 -41.85
N ILE A 36 -32.96 -30.25 -40.84
CA ILE A 36 -31.81 -29.41 -40.46
C ILE A 36 -30.59 -30.26 -40.10
N ARG A 37 -30.76 -31.33 -39.31
CA ARG A 37 -29.68 -32.26 -38.98
C ARG A 37 -29.13 -33.02 -40.19
N ALA A 38 -29.92 -33.21 -41.25
CA ALA A 38 -29.47 -33.87 -42.48
C ALA A 38 -28.69 -32.94 -43.41
N MET A 39 -28.74 -31.62 -43.18
CA MET A 39 -28.00 -30.64 -43.98
C MET A 39 -26.48 -30.83 -43.80
N THR A 40 -25.73 -30.77 -44.89
CA THR A 40 -24.27 -30.96 -44.85
C THR A 40 -23.60 -29.81 -44.11
N THR A 41 -22.38 -30.00 -43.61
CA THR A 41 -21.58 -28.90 -43.01
C THR A 41 -21.36 -27.76 -44.00
N ALA A 42 -21.18 -28.06 -45.29
CA ALA A 42 -21.12 -27.07 -46.35
C ALA A 42 -22.44 -26.30 -46.51
N GLY A 43 -23.57 -26.98 -46.43
CA GLY A 43 -24.90 -26.35 -46.41
C GLY A 43 -25.09 -25.45 -45.18
N MET A 44 -24.71 -25.93 -43.98
CA MET A 44 -24.76 -25.12 -42.76
C MET A 44 -23.89 -23.86 -42.87
N ALA A 45 -22.67 -23.97 -43.41
CA ALA A 45 -21.77 -22.84 -43.62
C ALA A 45 -22.28 -21.85 -44.69
N ALA A 46 -23.10 -22.32 -45.62
CA ALA A 46 -23.71 -21.49 -46.66
C ALA A 46 -24.94 -20.71 -46.16
N MET A 47 -25.51 -21.05 -45.00
CA MET A 47 -26.64 -20.30 -44.44
C MET A 47 -26.26 -18.83 -44.19
N GLU A 48 -27.20 -17.93 -44.47
CA GLU A 48 -27.06 -16.50 -44.16
C GLU A 48 -27.47 -16.21 -42.71
N ALA A 49 -26.97 -15.12 -42.12
CA ALA A 49 -27.23 -14.78 -40.71
C ALA A 49 -28.73 -14.71 -40.39
N ARG A 50 -29.56 -14.20 -41.31
CA ARG A 50 -31.03 -14.15 -41.18
C ARG A 50 -31.66 -15.54 -41.06
N ASP A 51 -31.10 -16.53 -41.73
CA ASP A 51 -31.62 -17.90 -41.74
C ASP A 51 -31.17 -18.67 -40.50
N VAL A 52 -29.97 -18.37 -39.99
CA VAL A 52 -29.50 -18.86 -38.70
C VAL A 52 -30.41 -18.37 -37.56
N ALA A 53 -30.81 -17.10 -37.59
CA ALA A 53 -31.74 -16.51 -36.61
C ALA A 53 -33.12 -17.20 -36.60
N ALA A 54 -33.54 -17.76 -37.73
CA ALA A 54 -34.85 -18.40 -37.90
C ALA A 54 -34.88 -19.86 -37.46
N LEU A 55 -33.74 -20.46 -37.11
CA LEU A 55 -33.68 -21.80 -36.54
C LEU A 55 -34.21 -21.79 -35.11
N GLY A 56 -35.21 -22.60 -34.80
CA GLY A 56 -35.70 -22.83 -33.44
C GLY A 56 -34.71 -23.58 -32.55
N THR A 57 -34.91 -23.47 -31.24
CA THR A 57 -34.09 -24.11 -30.19
C THR A 57 -33.85 -25.60 -30.43
N ALA A 58 -34.91 -26.35 -30.80
CA ALA A 58 -34.81 -27.79 -31.04
C ALA A 58 -34.01 -28.14 -32.31
N GLN A 59 -34.00 -27.26 -33.32
CA GLN A 59 -33.20 -27.46 -34.54
C GLN A 59 -31.72 -27.24 -34.22
N ILE A 60 -31.38 -26.13 -33.52
CA ILE A 60 -30.01 -25.83 -33.10
C ILE A 60 -29.45 -26.94 -32.19
N ALA A 61 -30.19 -27.35 -31.17
CA ALA A 61 -29.74 -28.37 -30.22
C ALA A 61 -29.48 -29.75 -30.87
N ALA A 62 -30.11 -30.05 -32.01
CA ALA A 62 -29.93 -31.33 -32.71
C ALA A 62 -28.73 -31.37 -33.68
N LEU A 63 -28.07 -30.24 -33.93
CA LEU A 63 -26.90 -30.17 -34.80
C LEU A 63 -25.72 -30.94 -34.22
N GLY A 64 -24.95 -31.64 -35.06
CA GLY A 64 -23.65 -32.17 -34.65
C GLY A 64 -22.64 -31.04 -34.37
N THR A 65 -21.58 -31.33 -33.62
CA THR A 65 -20.52 -30.35 -33.31
C THR A 65 -19.91 -29.72 -34.57
N ALA A 66 -19.61 -30.52 -35.59
CA ALA A 66 -19.07 -30.00 -36.86
C ALA A 66 -20.06 -29.13 -37.65
N GLN A 67 -21.36 -29.44 -37.58
CA GLN A 67 -22.41 -28.62 -38.20
C GLN A 67 -22.56 -27.29 -37.47
N LEU A 68 -22.53 -27.31 -36.14
CA LEU A 68 -22.63 -26.12 -35.32
C LEU A 68 -21.39 -25.24 -35.48
N VAL A 69 -20.18 -25.82 -35.50
CA VAL A 69 -18.94 -25.11 -35.83
C VAL A 69 -19.06 -24.48 -37.22
N ALA A 70 -19.43 -25.23 -38.25
CA ALA A 70 -19.62 -24.69 -39.60
C ALA A 70 -20.63 -23.52 -39.65
N LEU A 71 -21.70 -23.58 -38.84
CA LEU A 71 -22.70 -22.53 -38.71
C LEU A 71 -22.13 -21.26 -38.06
N VAL A 72 -21.25 -21.38 -37.06
CA VAL A 72 -20.70 -20.25 -36.30
C VAL A 72 -19.33 -19.76 -36.80
N SER A 73 -18.63 -20.56 -37.60
CA SER A 73 -17.29 -20.25 -38.12
C SER A 73 -17.31 -19.32 -39.32
N LYS A 74 -18.49 -18.98 -39.87
CA LYS A 74 -18.58 -17.95 -40.90
C LYS A 74 -18.02 -16.66 -40.29
N ALA A 75 -16.97 -16.10 -40.93
CA ALA A 75 -16.55 -14.75 -40.63
C ALA A 75 -17.80 -13.90 -40.77
N PRO A 76 -18.13 -13.12 -39.74
CA PRO A 76 -19.32 -12.31 -39.84
C PRO A 76 -19.20 -11.41 -41.08
N GLU A 77 -20.22 -11.38 -41.92
CA GLU A 77 -20.20 -10.50 -43.09
C GLU A 77 -20.09 -9.06 -42.58
N THR A 78 -18.93 -8.44 -42.79
CA THR A 78 -18.70 -7.05 -42.45
C THR A 78 -19.57 -6.21 -43.35
N TYR A 79 -20.70 -5.75 -42.84
CA TYR A 79 -21.53 -4.79 -43.54
C TYR A 79 -21.14 -3.38 -43.14
N PHE A 80 -21.08 -2.50 -44.12
CA PHE A 80 -20.91 -1.07 -43.88
C PHE A 80 -22.26 -0.40 -44.03
N TYR A 81 -22.59 0.51 -43.11
CA TYR A 81 -23.78 1.35 -43.23
C TYR A 81 -23.35 2.79 -43.42
N ALA A 82 -23.98 3.47 -44.37
CA ALA A 82 -23.82 4.90 -44.59
C ALA A 82 -25.18 5.59 -44.45
N ALA A 83 -25.22 6.62 -43.61
CA ALA A 83 -26.31 7.59 -43.61
C ALA A 83 -25.91 8.75 -44.54
N VAL A 84 -26.73 9.04 -45.54
CA VAL A 84 -26.45 10.05 -46.57
C VAL A 84 -27.67 10.95 -46.73
N SER A 85 -27.49 12.26 -46.63
CA SER A 85 -28.55 13.22 -46.94
C SER A 85 -28.34 13.78 -48.35
N THR A 86 -29.35 13.71 -49.20
CA THR A 86 -29.34 14.41 -50.49
C THR A 86 -30.01 15.76 -50.32
N TRP A 87 -29.50 16.82 -50.93
CA TRP A 87 -30.13 18.15 -50.90
C TRP A 87 -30.43 18.59 -52.33
N ASP A 88 -31.63 19.11 -52.58
CA ASP A 88 -31.95 19.79 -53.83
C ASP A 88 -31.64 21.29 -53.75
N ASP A 89 -31.66 21.97 -54.90
CA ASP A 89 -31.38 23.41 -55.03
C ASP A 89 -32.42 24.31 -54.31
N GLN A 90 -33.49 23.71 -53.78
CA GLN A 90 -34.56 24.36 -53.02
C GLN A 90 -34.43 24.09 -51.51
N GLY A 91 -33.38 23.37 -51.09
CA GLY A 91 -33.11 23.03 -49.71
C GLY A 91 -34.06 21.99 -49.13
N HIS A 92 -34.71 21.18 -49.98
CA HIS A 92 -35.35 19.93 -49.56
C HIS A 92 -34.32 18.81 -49.61
N GLY A 93 -34.30 17.96 -48.59
CA GLY A 93 -33.35 16.87 -48.57
C GLY A 93 -33.85 15.67 -47.81
N ASP A 94 -33.58 14.48 -48.36
CA ASP A 94 -34.02 13.19 -47.82
C ASP A 94 -32.80 12.44 -47.27
N GLY A 95 -32.96 11.88 -46.07
CA GLY A 95 -31.99 10.98 -45.46
C GLY A 95 -32.12 9.57 -46.01
N PHE A 96 -31.01 8.99 -46.45
CA PHE A 96 -30.90 7.62 -46.93
C PHE A 96 -29.99 6.80 -46.04
N LEU A 97 -30.43 5.60 -45.71
CA LEU A 97 -29.61 4.56 -45.11
C LEU A 97 -29.20 3.55 -46.19
N ILE A 98 -27.90 3.40 -46.39
CA ILE A 98 -27.34 2.49 -47.39
C ILE A 98 -26.53 1.41 -46.67
N LYS A 99 -26.81 0.14 -46.96
CA LYS A 99 -26.01 -1.00 -46.54
C LYS A 99 -25.09 -1.43 -47.69
N TYR A 100 -23.82 -1.65 -47.40
CA TYR A 100 -22.83 -2.26 -48.28
C TYR A 100 -22.41 -3.63 -47.74
N ASN A 101 -22.13 -4.55 -48.66
CA ASN A 101 -21.49 -5.83 -48.41
C ASN A 101 -20.00 -5.64 -48.09
N SER A 102 -19.36 -6.69 -47.58
CA SER A 102 -17.95 -6.69 -47.22
C SER A 102 -16.99 -6.46 -48.39
N ASP A 103 -17.46 -6.64 -49.63
CA ASP A 103 -16.73 -6.36 -50.86
C ASP A 103 -16.92 -4.91 -51.38
N GLY A 104 -17.64 -4.08 -50.61
CA GLY A 104 -17.96 -2.70 -50.97
C GLY A 104 -19.13 -2.55 -51.95
N SER A 105 -19.76 -3.63 -52.40
CA SER A 105 -20.98 -3.56 -53.21
C SER A 105 -22.19 -3.14 -52.36
N GLN A 106 -23.09 -2.32 -52.91
CA GLN A 106 -24.31 -1.92 -52.21
C GLN A 106 -25.28 -3.11 -52.09
N ALA A 107 -25.66 -3.47 -50.87
CA ALA A 107 -26.61 -4.53 -50.57
C ALA A 107 -28.06 -4.04 -50.74
N TRP A 108 -28.39 -2.92 -50.09
CA TRP A 108 -29.68 -2.24 -50.20
C TRP A 108 -29.56 -0.78 -49.77
N SER A 109 -30.54 0.04 -50.15
CA SER A 109 -30.72 1.41 -49.64
C SER A 109 -32.18 1.63 -49.27
N GLN A 110 -32.42 2.34 -48.18
CA GLN A 110 -33.74 2.80 -47.76
C GLN A 110 -33.73 4.29 -47.52
N GLY A 111 -34.76 4.99 -47.97
CA GLY A 111 -35.04 6.33 -47.46
C GLY A 111 -35.50 6.26 -46.00
N SER A 112 -35.41 7.38 -45.29
CA SER A 112 -36.06 7.59 -43.98
C SER A 112 -37.53 7.19 -44.00
N GLY A 113 -38.20 7.28 -45.16
CA GLY A 113 -39.58 6.83 -45.34
C GLY A 113 -40.61 7.73 -44.63
N VAL A 114 -40.16 8.87 -44.11
CA VAL A 114 -40.99 9.92 -43.56
C VAL A 114 -41.11 11.02 -44.61
N ALA A 115 -42.27 11.69 -44.69
CA ALA A 115 -42.50 12.72 -45.69
C ALA A 115 -42.03 14.08 -45.14
N GLY A 116 -40.92 14.62 -45.67
CA GLY A 116 -40.38 15.90 -45.19
C GLY A 116 -38.89 16.06 -45.50
N LYS A 117 -38.28 17.11 -44.94
CA LYS A 117 -36.83 17.32 -45.00
C LYS A 117 -36.17 16.50 -43.88
N ASP A 118 -35.58 15.36 -44.21
CA ASP A 118 -35.19 14.35 -43.22
C ASP A 118 -33.68 14.18 -43.10
N SER A 119 -33.22 13.89 -41.88
CA SER A 119 -31.83 13.51 -41.59
C SER A 119 -31.78 12.25 -40.75
N ILE A 120 -30.91 11.32 -41.12
CA ILE A 120 -30.52 10.19 -40.26
C ILE A 120 -29.21 10.57 -39.59
N ASP A 121 -29.24 10.78 -38.29
CA ASP A 121 -28.07 11.21 -37.52
C ASP A 121 -27.21 10.04 -37.06
N ARG A 122 -27.84 8.91 -36.67
CA ARG A 122 -27.12 7.72 -36.17
C ARG A 122 -27.79 6.41 -36.53
N VAL A 123 -26.96 5.38 -36.61
CA VAL A 123 -27.37 4.00 -36.89
C VAL A 123 -26.69 3.04 -35.91
N THR A 124 -27.40 2.02 -35.46
CA THR A 124 -26.84 0.91 -34.67
C THR A 124 -27.47 -0.42 -35.06
N LEU A 125 -26.88 -1.53 -34.67
CA LEU A 125 -27.29 -2.87 -35.09
C LEU A 125 -27.72 -3.73 -33.92
N GLY A 126 -28.88 -4.36 -34.08
CA GLY A 126 -29.33 -5.43 -33.20
C GLY A 126 -28.51 -6.71 -33.41
N SER A 127 -28.42 -7.53 -32.37
CA SER A 127 -27.80 -8.86 -32.43
C SER A 127 -28.48 -9.84 -33.39
N ASP A 128 -29.70 -9.53 -33.83
CA ASP A 128 -30.48 -10.27 -34.82
C ASP A 128 -30.22 -9.81 -36.26
N GLY A 129 -29.31 -8.84 -36.45
CA GLY A 129 -29.03 -8.23 -37.75
C GLY A 129 -30.01 -7.12 -38.13
N SER A 130 -30.95 -6.77 -37.26
CA SER A 130 -31.80 -5.59 -37.44
C SER A 130 -30.98 -4.31 -37.39
N VAL A 131 -31.43 -3.30 -38.11
CA VAL A 131 -30.79 -1.99 -38.19
C VAL A 131 -31.70 -0.95 -37.55
N TYR A 132 -31.16 -0.17 -36.62
CA TYR A 132 -31.88 0.90 -35.95
C TYR A 132 -31.31 2.23 -36.38
N ALA A 133 -32.14 3.12 -36.90
CA ALA A 133 -31.76 4.45 -37.35
C ALA A 133 -32.51 5.50 -36.54
N VAL A 134 -31.83 6.56 -36.14
CA VAL A 134 -32.42 7.72 -35.47
C VAL A 134 -32.07 9.00 -36.18
N GLY A 135 -32.92 10.01 -36.02
CA GLY A 135 -32.70 11.31 -36.59
C GLY A 135 -33.90 12.22 -36.37
N TYR A 136 -34.15 13.09 -37.34
CA TYR A 136 -35.27 14.03 -37.30
C TYR A 136 -35.85 14.28 -38.69
N THR A 137 -37.13 14.64 -38.72
CA THR A 137 -37.85 15.06 -39.91
C THR A 137 -38.23 16.51 -39.76
N LYS A 138 -38.09 17.32 -40.80
CA LYS A 138 -38.36 18.76 -40.74
C LYS A 138 -39.44 19.16 -41.74
N ASP A 139 -40.46 19.87 -41.28
CA ASP A 139 -41.55 20.34 -42.13
C ASP A 139 -41.16 21.63 -42.90
N ASP A 140 -42.06 22.09 -43.78
CA ASP A 140 -41.86 23.31 -44.57
C ASP A 140 -41.85 24.59 -43.74
N GLN A 141 -42.36 24.54 -42.49
CA GLN A 141 -42.36 25.65 -41.53
C GLN A 141 -41.08 25.66 -40.68
N GLY A 142 -40.27 24.61 -40.79
CA GLY A 142 -39.01 24.45 -40.08
C GLY A 142 -39.14 23.74 -38.73
N HIS A 143 -40.31 23.21 -38.40
CA HIS A 143 -40.49 22.36 -37.22
C HIS A 143 -39.87 21.00 -37.43
N SER A 144 -39.27 20.41 -36.39
CA SER A 144 -38.65 19.09 -36.49
C SER A 144 -39.22 18.08 -35.51
N ASP A 145 -39.40 16.84 -35.95
CA ASP A 145 -39.83 15.73 -35.11
C ASP A 145 -38.75 14.65 -35.08
N GLY A 146 -38.39 14.18 -33.89
CA GLY A 146 -37.39 13.13 -33.72
C GLY A 146 -37.96 11.74 -34.03
N PHE A 147 -37.21 10.91 -34.75
CA PHE A 147 -37.66 9.55 -35.10
C PHE A 147 -36.68 8.45 -34.71
N LEU A 148 -37.23 7.24 -34.56
CA LEU A 148 -36.53 5.97 -34.44
C LEU A 148 -37.16 4.97 -35.41
N ILE A 149 -36.35 4.34 -36.27
CA ILE A 149 -36.80 3.36 -37.25
C ILE A 149 -36.03 2.05 -37.05
N LYS A 150 -36.75 0.93 -37.05
CA LYS A 150 -36.15 -0.41 -37.14
C LYS A 150 -36.34 -0.97 -38.55
N TYR A 151 -35.25 -1.34 -39.19
CA TYR A 151 -35.22 -2.14 -40.42
C TYR A 151 -34.82 -3.57 -40.08
N ASN A 152 -35.41 -4.53 -40.79
CA ASN A 152 -34.92 -5.90 -40.82
C ASN A 152 -33.57 -5.96 -41.57
N SER A 153 -32.85 -7.07 -41.44
CA SER A 153 -31.53 -7.25 -42.07
C SER A 153 -31.54 -7.12 -43.60
N ASP A 154 -32.69 -7.38 -44.23
CA ASP A 154 -32.94 -7.27 -45.68
C ASP A 154 -33.30 -5.84 -46.13
N GLY A 155 -33.34 -4.89 -45.19
CA GLY A 155 -33.69 -3.49 -45.46
C GLY A 155 -35.20 -3.23 -45.45
N SER A 156 -36.07 -4.22 -45.25
CA SER A 156 -37.50 -3.94 -45.08
C SER A 156 -37.75 -3.23 -43.74
N GLN A 157 -38.53 -2.16 -43.74
CA GLN A 157 -38.89 -1.47 -42.50
C GLN A 157 -39.80 -2.36 -41.64
N ALA A 158 -39.38 -2.63 -40.41
CA ALA A 158 -40.15 -3.41 -39.44
C ALA A 158 -41.18 -2.51 -38.74
N TRP A 159 -40.73 -1.35 -38.25
CA TRP A 159 -41.57 -0.34 -37.60
C TRP A 159 -40.83 1.00 -37.51
N SER A 160 -41.57 2.07 -37.25
CA SER A 160 -41.04 3.40 -36.91
C SER A 160 -41.79 3.99 -35.71
N GLN A 161 -41.12 4.87 -34.97
CA GLN A 161 -41.63 5.55 -33.79
C GLN A 161 -41.16 7.00 -33.76
N GLY A 162 -42.01 7.91 -33.31
CA GLY A 162 -41.63 9.28 -32.96
C GLY A 162 -41.04 9.35 -31.56
N SER A 163 -40.45 10.50 -31.23
CA SER A 163 -39.94 10.78 -29.89
C SER A 163 -41.06 10.86 -28.82
N GLY A 164 -42.25 11.35 -29.23
CA GLY A 164 -43.37 11.60 -28.31
C GLY A 164 -43.11 12.73 -27.30
N ILE A 165 -42.02 13.48 -27.48
CA ILE A 165 -41.75 14.74 -26.78
C ILE A 165 -42.60 15.83 -27.44
N ALA A 166 -42.65 17.03 -26.86
CA ALA A 166 -43.28 18.19 -27.48
C ALA A 166 -42.20 19.24 -27.78
N GLY A 167 -42.30 19.89 -28.93
CA GLY A 167 -41.36 20.93 -29.37
C GLY A 167 -40.72 20.55 -30.70
N ASN A 168 -39.62 21.21 -31.05
CA ASN A 168 -38.81 20.79 -32.18
C ASN A 168 -37.76 19.82 -31.66
N GLU A 169 -37.72 18.61 -32.19
CA GLU A 169 -36.96 17.51 -31.61
C GLU A 169 -35.92 16.96 -32.57
N ARG A 170 -34.81 16.50 -31.99
CA ARG A 170 -33.77 15.77 -32.70
C ARG A 170 -33.26 14.63 -31.84
N ILE A 171 -33.32 13.40 -32.37
CA ILE A 171 -32.67 12.25 -31.77
C ILE A 171 -31.31 12.08 -32.42
N GLY A 172 -30.26 12.44 -31.68
CA GLY A 172 -28.89 12.46 -32.17
C GLY A 172 -28.08 11.21 -31.83
N GLN A 173 -28.55 10.34 -30.93
CA GLN A 173 -27.82 9.15 -30.51
C GLN A 173 -28.75 7.99 -30.14
N ILE A 174 -28.27 6.76 -30.39
CA ILE A 174 -28.94 5.52 -30.06
C ILE A 174 -27.98 4.49 -29.45
N ALA A 175 -28.45 3.74 -28.45
CA ALA A 175 -27.74 2.59 -27.90
C ALA A 175 -28.72 1.44 -27.62
N LEU A 176 -28.24 0.21 -27.72
CA LEU A 176 -29.06 -1.00 -27.49
C LEU A 176 -28.65 -1.68 -26.19
N GLY A 177 -29.66 -2.05 -25.40
CA GLY A 177 -29.52 -2.92 -24.24
C GLY A 177 -29.36 -4.38 -24.64
N SER A 178 -28.72 -5.17 -23.77
CA SER A 178 -28.54 -6.61 -23.97
C SER A 178 -29.86 -7.42 -23.91
N ASP A 179 -30.91 -6.82 -23.36
CA ASP A 179 -32.28 -7.34 -23.28
C ASP A 179 -33.14 -6.99 -24.52
N GLY A 180 -32.57 -6.28 -25.49
CA GLY A 180 -33.28 -5.76 -26.66
C GLY A 180 -34.00 -4.43 -26.42
N SER A 181 -33.87 -3.83 -25.23
CA SER A 181 -34.29 -2.45 -24.99
C SER A 181 -33.49 -1.49 -25.89
N ILE A 182 -34.11 -0.40 -26.30
CA ILE A 182 -33.51 0.61 -27.17
C ILE A 182 -33.52 1.92 -26.42
N TYR A 183 -32.38 2.60 -26.39
CA TYR A 183 -32.23 3.90 -25.74
C TYR A 183 -31.90 4.93 -26.80
N ALA A 184 -32.64 6.02 -26.79
CA ALA A 184 -32.48 7.11 -27.74
C ALA A 184 -32.27 8.42 -26.95
N ALA A 185 -31.23 9.17 -27.30
CA ALA A 185 -30.93 10.45 -26.68
C ALA A 185 -30.92 11.56 -27.72
N GLY A 186 -31.33 12.74 -27.28
CA GLY A 186 -31.56 13.86 -28.17
C GLY A 186 -31.75 15.16 -27.43
N SER A 187 -32.22 16.17 -28.15
CA SER A 187 -32.60 17.46 -27.61
C SER A 187 -33.94 17.89 -28.19
N THR A 188 -34.73 18.60 -27.40
CA THR A 188 -35.91 19.32 -27.86
C THR A 188 -35.69 20.81 -27.66
N TRP A 189 -36.25 21.66 -28.52
CA TRP A 189 -36.18 23.12 -28.37
C TRP A 189 -37.53 23.77 -28.67
N ASP A 190 -37.90 24.71 -27.81
CA ASP A 190 -39.00 25.65 -28.03
C ASP A 190 -38.46 27.05 -28.40
N GLU A 191 -39.32 28.07 -28.43
CA GLU A 191 -38.90 29.44 -28.78
C GLU A 191 -37.92 30.06 -27.76
N GLN A 192 -37.73 29.46 -26.58
CA GLN A 192 -37.00 30.04 -25.45
C GLN A 192 -35.92 29.12 -24.85
N HIS A 193 -36.09 27.80 -24.88
CA HIS A 193 -35.20 26.84 -24.21
C HIS A 193 -34.92 25.60 -25.07
N GLN A 194 -33.73 25.03 -24.90
CA GLN A 194 -33.35 23.73 -25.43
C GLN A 194 -33.09 22.75 -24.28
N ASP A 195 -33.75 21.59 -24.27
CA ASP A 195 -33.60 20.58 -23.23
C ASP A 195 -33.19 19.22 -23.83
N GLY A 196 -32.16 18.61 -23.27
CA GLY A 196 -31.74 17.25 -23.56
C GLY A 196 -32.74 16.24 -23.02
N PHE A 197 -32.95 15.15 -23.77
CA PHE A 197 -33.84 14.07 -23.36
C PHE A 197 -33.25 12.69 -23.61
N LEU A 198 -33.76 11.72 -22.87
CA LEU A 198 -33.47 10.30 -22.99
C LEU A 198 -34.78 9.49 -23.02
N ILE A 199 -34.93 8.60 -23.99
CA ILE A 199 -36.11 7.75 -24.18
C ILE A 199 -35.66 6.30 -24.15
N LYS A 200 -36.42 5.46 -23.44
CA LYS A 200 -36.32 4.00 -23.54
C LYS A 200 -37.51 3.45 -24.31
N TYR A 201 -37.23 2.63 -25.32
CA TYR A 201 -38.20 1.81 -26.02
C TYR A 201 -37.97 0.33 -25.72
N ASN A 202 -39.04 -0.45 -25.73
CA ASN A 202 -38.98 -1.91 -25.72
C ASN A 202 -38.57 -2.42 -27.12
N ALA A 203 -38.22 -3.70 -27.22
CA ALA A 203 -37.79 -4.33 -28.48
C ALA A 203 -38.84 -4.26 -29.61
N ASP A 204 -40.13 -4.13 -29.25
CA ASP A 204 -41.26 -3.98 -30.18
C ASP A 204 -41.49 -2.52 -30.64
N GLY A 205 -40.67 -1.58 -30.16
CA GLY A 205 -40.80 -0.16 -30.44
C GLY A 205 -41.75 0.60 -29.52
N SER A 206 -42.46 -0.05 -28.60
CA SER A 206 -43.28 0.67 -27.63
C SER A 206 -42.41 1.48 -26.66
N GLN A 207 -42.74 2.75 -26.43
CA GLN A 207 -42.02 3.60 -25.48
C GLN A 207 -42.30 3.12 -24.05
N ALA A 208 -41.23 2.80 -23.31
CA ALA A 208 -41.29 2.39 -21.92
C ALA A 208 -41.30 3.61 -20.99
N TRP A 209 -40.40 4.57 -21.22
CA TRP A 209 -40.34 5.84 -20.51
C TRP A 209 -39.53 6.89 -21.28
N SER A 210 -39.72 8.17 -20.94
CA SER A 210 -38.85 9.29 -21.33
C SER A 210 -38.46 10.13 -20.12
N LYS A 211 -37.31 10.81 -20.21
CA LYS A 211 -36.73 11.69 -19.19
C LYS A 211 -36.11 12.91 -19.87
N SER A 212 -36.28 14.09 -19.27
CA SER A 212 -35.41 15.24 -19.54
C SER A 212 -34.10 15.06 -18.75
N SER A 213 -33.02 15.71 -19.22
CA SER A 213 -31.73 15.82 -18.52
C SER A 213 -31.88 16.35 -17.09
N GLY A 214 -32.90 17.20 -16.84
CA GLY A 214 -33.11 17.89 -15.57
C GLY A 214 -32.01 18.90 -15.23
N ILE A 215 -31.21 19.32 -16.22
CA ILE A 215 -30.17 20.33 -16.07
C ILE A 215 -30.78 21.70 -16.32
N ALA A 216 -30.29 22.73 -15.63
CA ALA A 216 -30.75 24.10 -15.86
C ALA A 216 -29.95 24.71 -17.03
N GLY A 217 -30.63 25.53 -17.84
CA GLY A 217 -30.04 26.19 -19.00
C GLY A 217 -30.44 25.52 -20.32
N ASN A 218 -29.71 25.82 -21.39
CA ASN A 218 -29.93 25.20 -22.70
C ASN A 218 -29.03 23.98 -22.83
N ASP A 219 -29.59 22.78 -22.68
CA ASP A 219 -28.82 21.55 -22.64
C ASP A 219 -29.14 20.57 -23.78
N TRP A 220 -28.11 19.79 -24.11
CA TRP A 220 -28.11 18.84 -25.21
C TRP A 220 -27.41 17.56 -24.74
N MET A 221 -27.94 16.39 -25.11
CA MET A 221 -27.26 15.10 -24.92
C MET A 221 -26.49 14.72 -26.19
N SER A 222 -25.19 14.44 -26.03
CA SER A 222 -24.25 14.15 -27.12
C SER A 222 -24.08 12.66 -27.37
N GLU A 223 -23.85 11.86 -26.32
CA GLU A 223 -23.57 10.43 -26.44
C GLU A 223 -24.24 9.62 -25.32
N ILE A 224 -24.55 8.36 -25.59
CA ILE A 224 -25.10 7.42 -24.62
C ILE A 224 -24.42 6.06 -24.73
N THR A 225 -24.28 5.40 -23.58
CA THR A 225 -23.81 4.00 -23.51
C THR A 225 -24.54 3.25 -22.40
N ILE A 226 -24.62 1.92 -22.53
CA ILE A 226 -25.43 1.05 -21.67
C ILE A 226 -24.51 0.08 -20.92
N GLY A 227 -24.59 0.12 -19.59
CA GLY A 227 -23.91 -0.83 -18.72
C GLY A 227 -24.51 -2.24 -18.80
N SER A 228 -23.72 -3.24 -18.45
CA SER A 228 -24.15 -4.65 -18.45
C SER A 228 -25.35 -4.94 -17.53
N ASN A 229 -25.55 -4.11 -16.50
CA ASN A 229 -26.67 -4.14 -15.57
C ASN A 229 -27.91 -3.34 -16.04
N GLY A 230 -27.88 -2.79 -17.25
CA GLY A 230 -28.94 -1.94 -17.79
C GLY A 230 -28.90 -0.49 -17.34
N SER A 231 -27.91 -0.05 -16.56
CA SER A 231 -27.67 1.38 -16.29
C SER A 231 -27.37 2.13 -17.59
N VAL A 232 -27.87 3.34 -17.71
CA VAL A 232 -27.64 4.20 -18.88
C VAL A 232 -26.72 5.34 -18.47
N TYR A 233 -25.69 5.60 -19.27
CA TYR A 233 -24.80 6.73 -19.08
C TYR A 233 -24.97 7.66 -20.26
N ALA A 234 -25.22 8.93 -19.98
CA ALA A 234 -25.45 9.97 -20.98
C ALA A 234 -24.50 11.14 -20.75
N THR A 235 -23.82 11.57 -21.80
CA THR A 235 -22.99 12.77 -21.82
C THR A 235 -23.69 13.89 -22.57
N GLY A 236 -23.25 15.12 -22.33
CA GLY A 236 -23.80 16.28 -23.01
C GLY A 236 -23.14 17.57 -22.60
N SER A 237 -23.78 18.68 -22.95
CA SER A 237 -23.39 20.02 -22.52
C SER A 237 -24.60 20.89 -22.25
N THR A 238 -24.49 21.79 -21.27
CA THR A 238 -25.46 22.85 -21.00
C THR A 238 -24.84 24.23 -21.22
N TRP A 239 -25.62 25.18 -21.72
CA TRP A 239 -25.26 26.59 -21.81
C TRP A 239 -25.96 27.36 -20.69
N ASP A 240 -25.18 28.12 -19.93
CA ASP A 240 -25.72 29.04 -18.93
C ASP A 240 -26.15 30.39 -19.55
N ASP A 241 -26.87 31.20 -18.77
CA ASP A 241 -27.35 32.53 -19.19
C ASP A 241 -26.22 33.52 -19.49
N GLN A 242 -24.98 33.20 -19.11
CA GLN A 242 -23.78 34.00 -19.38
C GLN A 242 -23.10 33.57 -20.68
N GLY A 243 -23.63 32.56 -21.38
CA GLY A 243 -23.08 32.02 -22.61
C GLY A 243 -21.94 31.04 -22.39
N HIS A 244 -21.76 30.51 -21.17
CA HIS A 244 -20.76 29.48 -20.92
C HIS A 244 -21.31 28.09 -21.17
N GLN A 245 -20.55 27.27 -21.90
CA GLN A 245 -20.87 25.87 -22.15
C GLN A 245 -20.21 24.96 -21.11
N ASN A 246 -20.98 24.10 -20.45
CA ASN A 246 -20.49 23.17 -19.44
C ASN A 246 -20.86 21.73 -19.80
N GLY A 247 -19.86 20.86 -19.94
CA GLY A 247 -20.07 19.43 -20.15
C GLY A 247 -20.68 18.74 -18.93
N PHE A 248 -21.55 17.75 -19.16
CA PHE A 248 -22.14 16.93 -18.11
C PHE A 248 -22.08 15.43 -18.44
N LEU A 249 -22.17 14.62 -17.38
CA LEU A 249 -22.32 13.17 -17.40
C LEU A 249 -23.42 12.77 -16.40
N ILE A 250 -24.43 12.04 -16.86
CA ILE A 250 -25.53 11.55 -16.04
C ILE A 250 -25.55 10.02 -16.09
N LYS A 251 -25.72 9.38 -14.93
CA LYS A 251 -26.02 7.95 -14.81
C LYS A 251 -27.48 7.76 -14.40
N TYR A 252 -28.20 6.97 -15.19
CA TYR A 252 -29.52 6.45 -14.87
C TYR A 252 -29.45 4.96 -14.51
N ASN A 253 -30.28 4.53 -13.58
CA ASN A 253 -30.53 3.12 -13.31
C ASN A 253 -31.40 2.52 -14.44
N ALA A 254 -31.50 1.19 -14.51
CA ALA A 254 -32.27 0.49 -15.54
C ALA A 254 -33.78 0.83 -15.56
N ASP A 255 -34.30 1.31 -14.43
CA ASP A 255 -35.68 1.78 -14.26
C ASP A 255 -35.88 3.26 -14.69
N GLY A 256 -34.81 3.94 -15.12
CA GLY A 256 -34.82 5.35 -15.52
C GLY A 256 -34.71 6.35 -14.37
N SER A 257 -34.51 5.91 -13.12
CA SER A 257 -34.18 6.80 -12.01
C SER A 257 -32.74 7.30 -12.13
N GLN A 258 -32.51 8.61 -11.93
CA GLN A 258 -31.17 9.17 -11.95
C GLN A 258 -30.40 8.70 -10.71
N ALA A 259 -29.27 8.02 -10.93
CA ALA A 259 -28.38 7.57 -9.86
C ALA A 259 -27.47 8.71 -9.38
N TRP A 260 -26.86 9.41 -10.33
CA TRP A 260 -26.03 10.59 -10.08
C TRP A 260 -25.83 11.39 -11.37
N SER A 261 -25.47 12.66 -11.23
CA SER A 261 -24.94 13.50 -12.32
C SER A 261 -23.63 14.16 -11.90
N LYS A 262 -22.79 14.48 -12.88
CA LYS A 262 -21.52 15.19 -12.74
C LYS A 262 -21.45 16.28 -13.80
N SER A 263 -21.03 17.47 -13.40
CA SER A 263 -20.40 18.40 -14.33
C SER A 263 -18.98 17.90 -14.61
N SER A 264 -18.43 18.21 -15.79
CA SER A 264 -17.06 17.89 -16.16
C SER A 264 -16.03 18.35 -15.11
N GLY A 265 -16.40 19.31 -14.26
CA GLY A 265 -15.49 19.88 -13.25
C GLY A 265 -14.36 20.69 -13.86
N ILE A 266 -14.44 20.95 -15.16
CA ILE A 266 -13.45 21.72 -15.91
C ILE A 266 -13.83 23.20 -15.82
N VAL A 267 -12.87 24.03 -15.44
CA VAL A 267 -13.04 25.49 -15.38
C VAL A 267 -12.96 26.04 -16.81
N GLY A 268 -14.06 26.57 -17.34
CA GLY A 268 -14.12 27.18 -18.67
C GLY A 268 -15.19 26.57 -19.59
N ASN A 269 -15.30 27.10 -20.81
CA ASN A 269 -16.22 26.57 -21.82
C ASN A 269 -15.80 25.18 -22.26
N GLY A 270 -16.68 24.19 -22.27
CA GLY A 270 -16.33 22.83 -22.67
C GLY A 270 -17.52 21.92 -22.87
N TRP A 271 -17.33 20.86 -23.66
CA TRP A 271 -18.34 19.84 -23.92
C TRP A 271 -17.78 18.45 -23.66
N ILE A 272 -18.64 17.51 -23.28
CA ILE A 272 -18.32 16.08 -23.22
C ILE A 272 -19.05 15.39 -24.36
N GLY A 273 -18.34 14.55 -25.12
CA GLY A 273 -18.92 13.74 -26.19
C GLY A 273 -18.68 12.25 -25.92
N PRO A 274 -17.58 11.66 -26.41
CA PRO A 274 -17.34 10.23 -26.33
C PRO A 274 -17.37 9.67 -24.93
N ILE A 275 -18.05 8.53 -24.77
CA ILE A 275 -18.14 7.77 -23.52
C ILE A 275 -17.98 6.27 -23.76
N ILE A 276 -17.15 5.63 -22.92
CA ILE A 276 -17.00 4.17 -22.87
C ILE A 276 -17.01 3.68 -21.43
N LEU A 277 -17.40 2.42 -21.23
CA LEU A 277 -17.46 1.78 -19.91
C LEU A 277 -16.34 0.76 -19.75
N GLY A 278 -15.68 0.81 -18.60
CA GLY A 278 -14.77 -0.22 -18.13
C GLY A 278 -15.51 -1.43 -17.55
N PRO A 279 -14.87 -2.61 -17.50
CA PRO A 279 -15.47 -3.83 -16.97
C PRO A 279 -15.72 -3.81 -15.45
N ASP A 280 -14.99 -2.97 -14.74
CA ASP A 280 -15.16 -2.64 -13.31
C ASP A 280 -16.31 -1.64 -13.06
N GLY A 281 -17.01 -1.22 -14.11
CA GLY A 281 -18.00 -0.15 -14.05
C GLY A 281 -17.42 1.26 -14.06
N SER A 282 -16.10 1.42 -14.23
CA SER A 282 -15.49 2.72 -14.50
C SER A 282 -16.08 3.34 -15.76
N VAL A 283 -16.12 4.66 -15.80
CA VAL A 283 -16.61 5.44 -16.93
C VAL A 283 -15.48 6.29 -17.46
N TYR A 284 -15.20 6.20 -18.75
CA TYR A 284 -14.25 7.07 -19.42
C TYR A 284 -15.02 8.01 -20.32
N VAL A 285 -14.76 9.30 -20.19
CA VAL A 285 -15.36 10.33 -21.03
C VAL A 285 -14.28 11.21 -21.63
N SER A 286 -14.47 11.64 -22.87
CA SER A 286 -13.63 12.65 -23.49
C SER A 286 -14.43 13.83 -23.99
N GLY A 287 -13.72 14.91 -24.28
CA GLY A 287 -14.31 16.13 -24.79
C GLY A 287 -13.27 17.19 -25.07
N ASN A 288 -13.76 18.41 -25.28
CA ASN A 288 -12.93 19.57 -25.54
C ASN A 288 -13.26 20.69 -24.56
N THR A 289 -12.25 21.48 -24.25
CA THR A 289 -12.35 22.74 -23.50
C THR A 289 -11.84 23.88 -24.34
N TRP A 290 -12.43 25.05 -24.18
CA TRP A 290 -12.05 26.29 -24.86
C TRP A 290 -11.63 27.34 -23.83
N ASP A 291 -10.55 28.06 -24.16
CA ASP A 291 -10.17 29.27 -23.44
C ASP A 291 -10.92 30.51 -23.97
N ASP A 292 -10.80 31.64 -23.26
CA ASP A 292 -11.42 32.93 -23.65
C ASP A 292 -10.88 33.49 -24.98
N GLN A 293 -9.82 32.89 -25.52
CA GLN A 293 -9.18 33.26 -26.79
C GLN A 293 -9.64 32.36 -27.95
N GLY A 294 -10.48 31.35 -27.66
CA GLY A 294 -11.04 30.41 -28.62
C GLY A 294 -10.14 29.21 -28.93
N HIS A 295 -9.04 29.01 -28.20
CA HIS A 295 -8.21 27.82 -28.37
C HIS A 295 -8.86 26.60 -27.73
N SER A 296 -8.77 25.44 -28.39
CA SER A 296 -9.37 24.20 -27.89
C SER A 296 -8.35 23.17 -27.43
N ASP A 297 -8.61 22.53 -26.29
CA ASP A 297 -7.83 21.40 -25.78
C ASP A 297 -8.73 20.18 -25.53
N GLY A 298 -8.31 19.03 -26.06
CA GLY A 298 -8.91 17.73 -25.78
C GLY A 298 -8.62 17.25 -24.35
N PHE A 299 -9.58 16.57 -23.74
CA PHE A 299 -9.39 15.94 -22.44
C PHE A 299 -9.99 14.53 -22.38
N LEU A 300 -9.47 13.73 -21.46
CA LEU A 300 -9.95 12.40 -21.09
C LEU A 300 -10.07 12.31 -19.57
N VAL A 301 -11.24 11.92 -19.06
CA VAL A 301 -11.48 11.73 -17.63
C VAL A 301 -11.92 10.30 -17.37
N LYS A 302 -11.35 9.66 -16.35
CA LYS A 302 -11.84 8.42 -15.77
C LYS A 302 -12.60 8.72 -14.48
N TYR A 303 -13.84 8.24 -14.41
CA TYR A 303 -14.62 8.12 -13.19
C TYR A 303 -14.67 6.65 -12.75
N ASN A 304 -14.62 6.40 -11.45
CA ASN A 304 -14.92 5.11 -10.87
C ASN A 304 -16.43 4.81 -10.96
N ALA A 305 -16.85 3.57 -10.72
CA ALA A 305 -18.27 3.16 -10.80
C ALA A 305 -19.22 3.94 -9.86
N ASP A 306 -18.69 4.47 -8.76
CA ASP A 306 -19.40 5.33 -7.80
C ASP A 306 -19.51 6.80 -8.24
N GLY A 307 -18.86 7.16 -9.36
CA GLY A 307 -18.82 8.51 -9.91
C GLY A 307 -17.72 9.41 -9.32
N SER A 308 -16.83 8.90 -8.47
CA SER A 308 -15.63 9.62 -8.05
C SER A 308 -14.63 9.71 -9.21
N GLN A 309 -14.00 10.88 -9.39
CA GLN A 309 -12.99 11.04 -10.43
C GLN A 309 -11.71 10.32 -10.03
N ALA A 310 -11.25 9.38 -10.85
CA ALA A 310 -10.00 8.65 -10.63
C ALA A 310 -8.80 9.45 -11.14
N TRP A 311 -8.89 9.95 -12.37
CA TRP A 311 -7.88 10.81 -12.99
C TRP A 311 -8.48 11.59 -14.17
N SER A 312 -7.83 12.69 -14.52
CA SER A 312 -8.07 13.43 -15.77
C SER A 312 -6.75 13.69 -16.50
N LYS A 313 -6.80 13.76 -17.82
CA LYS A 313 -5.67 14.04 -18.71
C LYS A 313 -6.11 15.04 -19.77
N SER A 314 -5.28 16.04 -20.03
CA SER A 314 -5.34 16.80 -21.27
C SER A 314 -4.59 16.04 -22.36
N SER A 315 -4.99 16.23 -23.61
CA SER A 315 -4.28 15.76 -24.80
C SER A 315 -2.81 16.19 -24.81
N GLY A 316 -2.50 17.36 -24.24
CA GLY A 316 -1.17 17.97 -24.19
C GLY A 316 -0.60 18.35 -25.57
N LEU A 317 -1.44 18.41 -26.61
CA LEU A 317 -1.03 18.82 -27.95
C LEU A 317 -0.96 20.35 -28.03
N ALA A 318 -0.03 20.87 -28.83
CA ALA A 318 0.03 22.30 -29.12
C ALA A 318 -0.97 22.66 -30.24
N GLY A 319 -1.55 23.86 -30.18
CA GLY A 319 -2.57 24.32 -31.12
C GLY A 319 -3.97 23.78 -30.78
N ASN A 320 -4.96 24.13 -31.60
CA ASN A 320 -6.35 23.71 -31.38
C ASN A 320 -6.49 22.21 -31.60
N ASN A 321 -6.85 21.49 -30.55
CA ASN A 321 -6.95 20.04 -30.56
C ASN A 321 -8.20 19.50 -29.84
N GLY A 322 -8.47 18.19 -29.99
CA GLY A 322 -9.70 17.56 -29.48
C GLY A 322 -9.69 16.04 -29.53
N ILE A 323 -10.09 15.40 -28.44
CA ILE A 323 -10.29 13.95 -28.42
C ILE A 323 -11.67 13.64 -28.98
N VAL A 324 -11.71 13.21 -30.24
CA VAL A 324 -12.93 12.96 -31.02
C VAL A 324 -13.50 11.57 -30.82
N GLN A 325 -12.68 10.60 -30.38
CA GLN A 325 -13.13 9.23 -30.16
C GLN A 325 -12.27 8.52 -29.12
N ILE A 326 -12.88 7.62 -28.35
CA ILE A 326 -12.19 6.77 -27.37
C ILE A 326 -12.65 5.32 -27.51
N THR A 327 -11.76 4.38 -27.21
CA THR A 327 -12.07 2.95 -27.11
C THR A 327 -11.25 2.26 -26.03
N LEU A 328 -11.74 1.15 -25.50
CA LEU A 328 -11.05 0.35 -24.50
C LEU A 328 -10.39 -0.85 -25.17
N GLY A 329 -9.07 -0.98 -24.98
CA GLY A 329 -8.34 -2.16 -25.40
C GLY A 329 -8.62 -3.37 -24.51
N SER A 330 -8.40 -4.57 -25.05
CA SER A 330 -8.45 -5.82 -24.29
C SER A 330 -7.39 -5.92 -23.18
N ASP A 331 -6.38 -5.05 -23.21
CA ASP A 331 -5.35 -4.90 -22.19
C ASP A 331 -5.73 -3.92 -21.05
N GLY A 332 -6.98 -3.42 -21.06
CA GLY A 332 -7.46 -2.44 -20.08
C GLY A 332 -6.93 -1.02 -20.31
N CYS A 333 -6.17 -0.78 -21.37
CA CYS A 333 -5.72 0.54 -21.76
C CYS A 333 -6.81 1.28 -22.55
N VAL A 334 -6.86 2.60 -22.41
CA VAL A 334 -7.76 3.45 -23.18
C VAL A 334 -7.01 4.01 -24.37
N TYR A 335 -7.60 3.89 -25.55
CA TYR A 335 -7.09 4.44 -26.79
C TYR A 335 -7.95 5.65 -27.14
N ALA A 336 -7.33 6.82 -27.19
CA ALA A 336 -7.95 8.07 -27.57
C ALA A 336 -7.44 8.49 -28.95
N MET A 337 -8.36 8.92 -29.81
CA MET A 337 -8.04 9.52 -31.10
C MET A 337 -8.25 11.02 -30.99
N ASP A 338 -7.16 11.76 -31.22
CA ASP A 338 -7.11 13.21 -31.10
C ASP A 338 -6.88 13.82 -32.50
N ASN A 339 -7.48 14.96 -32.76
CA ASN A 339 -7.20 15.78 -33.93
C ASN A 339 -6.62 17.11 -33.50
N THR A 340 -5.54 17.57 -34.15
CA THR A 340 -5.00 18.93 -33.97
C THR A 340 -4.92 19.64 -35.30
N SER A 341 -5.13 20.97 -35.28
CA SER A 341 -4.86 21.85 -36.41
C SER A 341 -3.75 22.82 -36.04
N ASP A 342 -2.75 22.97 -36.93
CA ASP A 342 -1.77 24.04 -36.80
C ASP A 342 -2.39 25.42 -37.14
N ASP A 343 -1.67 26.51 -36.85
CA ASP A 343 -2.08 27.90 -37.14
C ASP A 343 -2.25 28.18 -38.66
N GLN A 344 -1.92 27.22 -39.52
CA GLN A 344 -2.05 27.29 -40.99
C GLN A 344 -3.21 26.42 -41.52
N GLY A 345 -3.93 25.72 -40.64
CA GLY A 345 -5.08 24.87 -40.99
C GLY A 345 -4.72 23.45 -41.47
N HIS A 346 -3.48 22.99 -41.27
CA HIS A 346 -3.11 21.59 -41.53
C HIS A 346 -3.53 20.71 -40.35
N GLY A 347 -4.41 19.74 -40.60
CA GLY A 347 -4.88 18.79 -39.60
C GLY A 347 -3.97 17.57 -39.44
N HIS A 348 -3.56 17.26 -38.21
CA HIS A 348 -2.88 16.02 -37.84
C HIS A 348 -3.78 15.17 -36.95
N GLY A 349 -3.77 13.85 -37.16
CA GLY A 349 -4.46 12.88 -36.31
C GLY A 349 -3.47 12.15 -35.41
N PHE A 350 -3.80 12.00 -34.13
CA PHE A 350 -2.97 11.28 -33.16
C PHE A 350 -3.74 10.12 -32.53
N LEU A 351 -3.07 8.98 -32.41
CA LEU A 351 -3.51 7.88 -31.55
C LEU A 351 -2.72 7.94 -30.25
N ILE A 352 -3.42 8.11 -29.13
CA ILE A 352 -2.83 8.15 -27.78
C ILE A 352 -3.34 6.96 -26.99
N LYS A 353 -2.42 6.19 -26.40
CA LYS A 353 -2.73 5.07 -25.51
C LYS A 353 -2.44 5.47 -24.07
N TYR A 354 -3.46 5.43 -23.23
CA TYR A 354 -3.33 5.59 -21.79
C TYR A 354 -3.45 4.24 -21.10
N ASN A 355 -2.51 3.94 -20.19
CA ASN A 355 -2.63 2.82 -19.26
C ASN A 355 -3.82 3.05 -18.31
N ALA A 356 -4.22 2.02 -17.57
CA ALA A 356 -5.35 2.09 -16.63
C ALA A 356 -5.16 3.15 -15.51
N ASP A 357 -3.91 3.47 -15.15
CA ASP A 357 -3.52 4.51 -14.19
C ASP A 357 -3.47 5.93 -14.80
N GLY A 358 -3.75 6.06 -16.10
CA GLY A 358 -3.71 7.32 -16.84
C GLY A 358 -2.31 7.74 -17.30
N SER A 359 -1.27 6.92 -17.10
CA SER A 359 0.04 7.16 -17.72
C SER A 359 -0.03 6.94 -19.22
N GLU A 360 0.58 7.84 -20.00
CA GLU A 360 0.66 7.69 -21.45
C GLU A 360 1.67 6.59 -21.80
N ALA A 361 1.18 5.54 -22.47
CA ALA A 361 1.98 4.39 -22.88
C ALA A 361 2.55 4.55 -24.29
N LEU A 362 1.79 5.22 -25.16
CA LEU A 362 2.13 5.42 -26.55
C LEU A 362 1.43 6.67 -27.07
N ARG A 363 2.13 7.41 -27.92
CA ARG A 363 1.55 8.43 -28.78
C ARG A 363 2.12 8.29 -30.18
N GLN A 364 1.23 8.22 -31.16
CA GLN A 364 1.57 7.99 -32.56
C GLN A 364 0.86 9.02 -33.43
N ASP A 365 1.63 9.77 -34.21
CA ASP A 365 1.10 10.58 -35.32
C ASP A 365 0.65 9.65 -36.45
N LEU A 366 -0.54 9.89 -36.98
CA LEU A 366 -1.18 9.08 -38.02
C LEU A 366 -0.94 9.62 -39.43
N ASP A 367 -0.23 10.73 -39.62
CA ASP A 367 0.13 11.36 -40.91
C ASP A 367 -0.96 11.18 -42.00
N LEU A 368 -2.09 11.87 -41.81
CA LEU A 368 -3.27 11.74 -42.67
C LEU A 368 -3.13 12.44 -44.04
N GLY A 369 -1.96 13.04 -44.33
CA GLY A 369 -1.70 13.78 -45.57
C GLY A 369 -2.38 15.15 -45.65
N THR A 370 -1.85 16.04 -46.50
CA THR A 370 -2.40 17.39 -46.73
C THR A 370 -3.60 17.36 -47.68
N ALA A 371 -4.81 17.51 -47.14
CA ALA A 371 -5.97 17.90 -47.94
C ALA A 371 -5.85 19.39 -48.32
N GLY A 372 -5.96 19.70 -49.61
CA GLY A 372 -5.71 21.04 -50.19
C GLY A 372 -6.69 22.15 -49.79
N ASP A 373 -7.60 21.89 -48.86
CA ASP A 373 -8.66 22.79 -48.41
C ASP A 373 -8.89 22.80 -46.88
N GLY A 374 -8.01 22.15 -46.08
CA GLY A 374 -7.92 22.41 -44.64
C GLY A 374 -9.15 22.06 -43.80
N ARG A 375 -10.07 21.23 -44.31
CA ARG A 375 -11.17 20.64 -43.54
C ARG A 375 -11.27 19.14 -43.79
N PHE A 376 -10.89 18.34 -42.80
CA PHE A 376 -11.39 16.97 -42.69
C PHE A 376 -12.81 16.99 -42.10
N ASP A 377 -13.80 17.42 -42.89
CA ASP A 377 -15.23 17.16 -42.58
C ASP A 377 -15.58 15.77 -43.14
N LEU A 378 -15.02 14.71 -42.55
CA LEU A 378 -15.46 13.34 -42.85
C LEU A 378 -16.69 13.00 -41.98
N ILE A 379 -17.85 13.58 -42.31
CA ILE A 379 -19.13 13.01 -41.84
C ILE A 379 -19.55 11.90 -42.81
N ALA A 380 -18.72 10.86 -42.89
CA ALA A 380 -19.16 9.56 -43.33
C ALA A 380 -19.05 8.67 -42.09
N THR A 381 -20.16 8.52 -41.35
CA THR A 381 -20.17 7.58 -40.23
C THR A 381 -20.18 6.17 -40.82
N LEU A 382 -18.98 5.63 -41.06
CA LEU A 382 -18.78 4.25 -41.50
C LEU A 382 -18.98 3.34 -40.29
N PHE A 383 -20.17 2.76 -40.16
CA PHE A 383 -20.45 1.81 -39.09
C PHE A 383 -19.94 0.43 -39.51
N VAL A 384 -18.89 -0.07 -38.85
CA VAL A 384 -18.48 -1.47 -38.93
C VAL A 384 -19.33 -2.26 -37.95
N ALA A 385 -20.22 -3.09 -38.49
CA ALA A 385 -20.96 -4.04 -37.69
C ALA A 385 -19.99 -5.02 -36.99
N ASP A 386 -20.10 -5.20 -35.67
CA ASP A 386 -19.59 -6.40 -34.98
C ASP A 386 -20.70 -7.47 -35.03
N PRO A 387 -20.64 -8.43 -35.97
CA PRO A 387 -21.81 -9.23 -36.25
C PRO A 387 -21.80 -10.43 -35.30
N LYS A 388 -22.53 -10.25 -34.20
CA LYS A 388 -22.85 -11.32 -33.27
C LYS A 388 -23.75 -12.33 -33.99
N LEU A 389 -23.48 -13.61 -33.79
CA LEU A 389 -24.36 -14.66 -34.28
C LEU A 389 -25.67 -14.68 -33.46
N PRO A 390 -26.84 -14.81 -34.10
CA PRO A 390 -28.13 -14.53 -33.51
C PRO A 390 -28.69 -15.71 -32.70
N PHE A 391 -27.92 -16.29 -31.76
CA PHE A 391 -28.47 -17.28 -30.83
C PHE A 391 -29.17 -16.59 -29.66
N SER A 392 -30.43 -16.88 -29.40
CA SER A 392 -31.11 -16.52 -28.16
C SER A 392 -30.47 -17.19 -26.94
N THR A 393 -30.73 -16.64 -25.75
CA THR A 393 -30.37 -17.26 -24.46
C THR A 393 -30.92 -18.70 -24.35
N LEU A 394 -32.14 -18.94 -24.85
CA LEU A 394 -32.75 -20.27 -24.89
C LEU A 394 -31.99 -21.25 -25.80
N GLN A 395 -31.52 -20.79 -26.97
CA GLN A 395 -30.68 -21.62 -27.84
C GLN A 395 -29.35 -21.94 -27.18
N MET A 396 -28.72 -20.97 -26.51
CA MET A 396 -27.46 -21.18 -25.77
C MET A 396 -27.60 -22.24 -24.68
N VAL A 397 -28.66 -22.19 -23.88
CA VAL A 397 -28.92 -23.17 -22.81
C VAL A 397 -29.24 -24.56 -23.34
N ALA A 398 -29.79 -24.67 -24.56
CA ALA A 398 -30.13 -25.95 -25.17
C ALA A 398 -28.92 -26.69 -25.77
N LEU A 399 -27.76 -26.03 -25.91
CA LEU A 399 -26.53 -26.68 -26.38
C LEU A 399 -25.97 -27.63 -25.32
N SER A 400 -25.57 -28.82 -25.74
CA SER A 400 -24.79 -29.73 -24.92
C SER A 400 -23.37 -29.18 -24.65
N SER A 401 -22.73 -29.67 -23.60
CA SER A 401 -21.32 -29.35 -23.27
C SER A 401 -20.34 -29.58 -24.43
N SER A 402 -20.54 -30.63 -25.24
CA SER A 402 -19.68 -30.92 -26.38
C SER A 402 -19.89 -29.94 -27.54
N GLN A 403 -21.14 -29.53 -27.77
CA GLN A 403 -21.47 -28.47 -28.74
C GLN A 403 -20.87 -27.13 -28.32
N LEU A 404 -21.03 -26.76 -27.04
CA LEU A 404 -20.53 -25.49 -26.52
C LEU A 404 -19.00 -25.40 -26.55
N ASN A 405 -18.30 -26.47 -26.20
CA ASN A 405 -16.84 -26.53 -26.33
C ASN A 405 -16.38 -26.45 -27.79
N ALA A 406 -17.03 -27.20 -28.69
CA ALA A 406 -16.64 -27.21 -30.10
C ALA A 406 -16.73 -25.82 -30.74
N ILE A 407 -17.77 -25.03 -30.41
CA ILE A 407 -17.86 -23.64 -30.86
C ILE A 407 -16.97 -22.69 -30.06
N GLY A 408 -16.77 -22.95 -28.76
CA GLY A 408 -15.85 -22.18 -27.92
C GLY A 408 -14.43 -22.13 -28.48
N ASP A 409 -13.93 -23.28 -28.92
CA ASP A 409 -12.59 -23.41 -29.54
C ASP A 409 -12.47 -22.70 -30.89
N SER A 410 -13.61 -22.34 -31.53
CA SER A 410 -13.63 -21.53 -32.76
C SER A 410 -13.62 -20.02 -32.49
N GLY A 411 -13.44 -19.60 -31.23
CA GLY A 411 -13.54 -18.19 -30.81
C GLY A 411 -14.98 -17.68 -30.75
N PHE A 412 -16.00 -18.54 -30.83
CA PHE A 412 -17.40 -18.09 -30.79
C PHE A 412 -17.78 -17.47 -29.45
N ILE A 413 -17.21 -17.96 -28.35
CA ILE A 413 -17.58 -17.55 -26.99
C ILE A 413 -17.32 -16.05 -26.75
N THR A 414 -16.34 -15.44 -27.44
CA THR A 414 -16.03 -13.99 -27.33
C THR A 414 -17.13 -13.11 -27.91
N ARG A 415 -17.96 -13.65 -28.81
CA ARG A 415 -19.07 -12.93 -29.47
C ARG A 415 -20.38 -13.00 -28.68
N LEU A 416 -20.42 -13.77 -27.60
CA LEU A 416 -21.60 -13.84 -26.76
C LEU A 416 -21.88 -12.51 -26.05
N SER A 417 -23.14 -12.11 -25.93
CA SER A 417 -23.53 -11.05 -25.01
C SER A 417 -23.36 -11.50 -23.57
N THR A 418 -23.22 -10.54 -22.66
CA THR A 418 -23.22 -10.78 -21.21
C THR A 418 -24.49 -11.51 -20.75
N ALA A 419 -25.64 -11.20 -21.36
CA ALA A 419 -26.90 -11.89 -21.10
C ALA A 419 -26.87 -13.37 -21.51
N GLN A 420 -26.28 -13.71 -22.67
CA GLN A 420 -26.12 -15.11 -23.08
C GLN A 420 -25.21 -15.87 -22.10
N VAL A 421 -24.07 -15.29 -21.72
CA VAL A 421 -23.12 -15.90 -20.77
C VAL A 421 -23.77 -16.11 -19.40
N ALA A 422 -24.51 -15.12 -18.89
CA ALA A 422 -25.24 -15.21 -17.61
C ALA A 422 -26.31 -16.32 -17.61
N THR A 423 -26.85 -16.68 -18.77
CA THR A 423 -27.87 -17.76 -18.87
C THR A 423 -27.31 -19.17 -18.99
N LEU A 424 -26.01 -19.34 -19.26
CA LEU A 424 -25.40 -20.67 -19.37
C LEU A 424 -25.61 -21.47 -18.08
N THR A 425 -25.88 -22.76 -18.19
CA THR A 425 -26.05 -23.60 -17.00
C THR A 425 -24.72 -23.83 -16.28
N THR A 426 -24.75 -24.14 -15.00
CA THR A 426 -23.55 -24.55 -14.24
C THR A 426 -22.87 -25.78 -14.86
N GLY A 427 -23.65 -26.70 -15.43
CA GLY A 427 -23.12 -27.86 -16.16
C GLY A 427 -22.40 -27.47 -17.45
N GLN A 428 -22.90 -26.47 -18.18
CA GLN A 428 -22.23 -25.92 -19.36
C GLN A 428 -20.92 -25.22 -18.96
N ILE A 429 -20.97 -24.32 -17.98
CA ILE A 429 -19.78 -23.58 -17.50
C ILE A 429 -18.71 -24.55 -16.96
N GLY A 430 -19.09 -25.51 -16.12
CA GLY A 430 -18.16 -26.50 -15.57
C GLY A 430 -17.60 -27.48 -16.61
N SER A 431 -18.17 -27.51 -17.81
CA SER A 431 -17.66 -28.32 -18.92
C SER A 431 -16.79 -27.55 -19.90
N LEU A 432 -16.74 -26.21 -19.82
CA LEU A 432 -15.93 -25.40 -20.73
C LEU A 432 -14.45 -25.73 -20.57
N SER A 433 -13.73 -25.77 -21.69
CA SER A 433 -12.28 -25.91 -21.68
C SER A 433 -11.63 -24.69 -21.01
N ALA A 434 -10.45 -24.88 -20.43
CA ALA A 434 -9.69 -23.77 -19.83
C ALA A 434 -9.39 -22.66 -20.84
N GLY A 435 -9.08 -23.01 -22.09
CA GLY A 435 -8.83 -22.06 -23.17
C GLY A 435 -10.08 -21.30 -23.61
N THR A 436 -11.25 -21.97 -23.61
CA THR A 436 -12.52 -21.30 -23.88
C THR A 436 -12.89 -20.32 -22.77
N LEU A 437 -12.74 -20.72 -21.50
CA LEU A 437 -12.97 -19.84 -20.35
C LEU A 437 -12.05 -18.62 -20.40
N SER A 438 -10.75 -18.83 -20.63
CA SER A 438 -9.75 -17.77 -20.78
C SER A 438 -9.82 -17.03 -22.11
N SER A 439 -10.93 -17.10 -22.83
CA SER A 439 -11.21 -16.27 -24.01
C SER A 439 -12.44 -15.39 -23.81
N LEU A 440 -13.13 -15.52 -22.67
CA LEU A 440 -14.17 -14.59 -22.28
C LEU A 440 -13.55 -13.20 -22.08
N SER A 441 -14.26 -12.17 -22.53
CA SER A 441 -13.92 -10.80 -22.16
C SER A 441 -14.19 -10.57 -20.67
N PRO A 442 -13.50 -9.60 -20.03
CA PRO A 442 -13.78 -9.22 -18.65
C PRO A 442 -15.27 -8.97 -18.37
N ASN A 443 -15.97 -8.29 -19.29
CA ASN A 443 -17.41 -8.04 -19.19
C ASN A 443 -18.26 -9.32 -19.18
N GLN A 444 -17.90 -10.30 -20.00
CA GLN A 444 -18.59 -11.59 -20.04
C GLN A 444 -18.32 -12.40 -18.78
N PHE A 445 -17.09 -12.36 -18.27
CA PHE A 445 -16.72 -13.06 -17.04
C PHE A 445 -17.44 -12.47 -15.83
N ALA A 446 -17.47 -11.13 -15.71
CA ALA A 446 -18.22 -10.41 -14.69
C ALA A 446 -19.72 -10.73 -14.71
N ALA A 447 -20.29 -11.06 -15.87
CA ALA A 447 -21.70 -11.40 -16.02
C ALA A 447 -22.09 -12.79 -15.47
N LEU A 448 -21.11 -13.64 -15.09
CA LEU A 448 -21.41 -14.95 -14.53
C LEU A 448 -22.10 -14.84 -13.15
N ALA A 449 -23.15 -15.61 -12.92
CA ALA A 449 -23.70 -15.78 -11.58
C ALA A 449 -22.70 -16.49 -10.65
N THR A 450 -22.81 -16.26 -9.34
CA THR A 450 -21.96 -16.90 -8.33
C THR A 450 -21.98 -18.44 -8.41
N ALA A 451 -23.14 -19.03 -8.73
CA ALA A 451 -23.28 -20.47 -8.95
C ALA A 451 -22.53 -20.98 -10.19
N GLN A 452 -22.44 -20.16 -11.25
CA GLN A 452 -21.64 -20.48 -12.45
C GLN A 452 -20.15 -20.39 -12.12
N VAL A 453 -19.71 -19.35 -11.41
CA VAL A 453 -18.31 -19.21 -10.96
C VAL A 453 -17.89 -20.38 -10.07
N ALA A 454 -18.74 -20.80 -9.12
CA ALA A 454 -18.50 -21.98 -8.29
C ALA A 454 -18.46 -23.31 -9.07
N ALA A 455 -19.01 -23.33 -10.29
CA ALA A 455 -18.98 -24.50 -11.18
C ALA A 455 -17.72 -24.57 -12.07
N ILE A 456 -16.94 -23.48 -12.18
CA ILE A 456 -15.70 -23.46 -12.97
C ILE A 456 -14.71 -24.49 -12.39
N THR A 457 -14.11 -25.32 -13.23
CA THR A 457 -13.14 -26.31 -12.77
C THR A 457 -11.87 -25.66 -12.24
N THR A 458 -11.10 -26.34 -11.38
CA THR A 458 -9.80 -25.82 -10.92
C THR A 458 -8.82 -25.58 -12.06
N ALA A 459 -8.90 -26.36 -13.15
CA ALA A 459 -8.10 -26.12 -14.35
C ALA A 459 -8.53 -24.82 -15.07
N GLY A 460 -9.83 -24.53 -15.10
CA GLY A 460 -10.34 -23.25 -15.60
C GLY A 460 -9.88 -22.07 -14.75
N ILE A 461 -9.99 -22.17 -13.41
CA ILE A 461 -9.52 -21.12 -12.49
C ILE A 461 -8.01 -20.87 -12.62
N ALA A 462 -7.21 -21.93 -12.76
CA ALA A 462 -5.77 -21.80 -12.94
C ALA A 462 -5.37 -21.13 -14.26
N ALA A 463 -6.25 -21.15 -15.27
CA ALA A 463 -6.03 -20.55 -16.59
C ALA A 463 -6.56 -19.12 -16.72
N LEU A 464 -7.22 -18.59 -15.68
CA LEU A 464 -7.71 -17.21 -15.72
C LEU A 464 -6.56 -16.22 -15.86
N ARG A 465 -6.80 -15.23 -16.72
CA ARG A 465 -5.93 -14.06 -16.85
C ARG A 465 -6.19 -13.09 -15.69
N THR A 466 -5.26 -12.18 -15.45
CA THR A 466 -5.38 -11.21 -14.33
C THR A 466 -6.53 -10.23 -14.53
N ASP A 467 -6.85 -9.83 -15.76
CA ASP A 467 -8.01 -9.00 -16.11
C ASP A 467 -9.34 -9.70 -15.81
N GLU A 468 -9.41 -11.03 -15.96
CA GLU A 468 -10.59 -11.83 -15.60
C GLU A 468 -10.74 -11.99 -14.09
N VAL A 469 -9.62 -12.09 -13.35
CA VAL A 469 -9.63 -12.12 -11.88
C VAL A 469 -10.11 -10.77 -11.32
N VAL A 470 -9.61 -9.65 -11.86
CA VAL A 470 -10.07 -8.30 -11.47
C VAL A 470 -11.53 -8.06 -11.84
N ALA A 471 -12.02 -8.66 -12.93
CA ALA A 471 -13.42 -8.54 -13.32
C ALA A 471 -14.40 -9.32 -12.42
N LEU A 472 -13.90 -10.17 -11.50
CA LEU A 472 -14.77 -10.82 -10.52
C LEU A 472 -15.30 -9.79 -9.53
N SER A 473 -16.61 -9.75 -9.37
CA SER A 473 -17.23 -9.09 -8.23
C SER A 473 -16.85 -9.77 -6.93
N THR A 474 -16.86 -8.99 -5.85
CA THR A 474 -16.66 -9.47 -4.48
C THR A 474 -17.58 -10.64 -4.09
N ALA A 475 -18.81 -10.68 -4.60
CA ALA A 475 -19.75 -11.79 -4.38
C ALA A 475 -19.33 -13.08 -5.11
N GLN A 476 -18.74 -12.96 -6.31
CA GLN A 476 -18.20 -14.10 -7.04
C GLN A 476 -16.92 -14.64 -6.41
N VAL A 477 -16.02 -13.77 -5.93
CA VAL A 477 -14.82 -14.22 -5.18
C VAL A 477 -15.22 -14.94 -3.89
N ALA A 478 -16.21 -14.42 -3.16
CA ALA A 478 -16.74 -15.09 -1.96
C ALA A 478 -17.38 -16.46 -2.25
N ALA A 479 -17.88 -16.66 -3.47
CA ALA A 479 -18.47 -17.93 -3.90
C ALA A 479 -17.44 -18.97 -4.37
N LEU A 480 -16.17 -18.60 -4.55
CA LEU A 480 -15.11 -19.54 -4.91
C LEU A 480 -14.92 -20.59 -3.81
N THR A 481 -14.87 -21.84 -4.24
CA THR A 481 -14.58 -22.97 -3.36
C THR A 481 -13.11 -22.94 -2.92
N THR A 482 -12.79 -23.62 -1.82
CA THR A 482 -11.42 -23.75 -1.32
C THR A 482 -10.46 -24.36 -2.36
N ALA A 483 -10.96 -25.31 -3.17
CA ALA A 483 -10.19 -25.91 -4.25
C ALA A 483 -9.90 -24.93 -5.40
N GLN A 484 -10.88 -24.08 -5.73
CA GLN A 484 -10.73 -23.03 -6.75
C GLN A 484 -9.76 -21.94 -6.28
N ILE A 485 -9.88 -21.45 -5.04
CA ILE A 485 -8.92 -20.49 -4.47
C ILE A 485 -7.50 -21.04 -4.49
N ARG A 486 -7.32 -22.31 -4.09
CA ARG A 486 -6.01 -22.97 -4.16
C ARG A 486 -5.49 -23.14 -5.60
N ALA A 487 -6.37 -23.16 -6.60
CA ALA A 487 -6.00 -23.28 -8.00
C ALA A 487 -5.61 -21.93 -8.66
N LEU A 488 -5.92 -20.79 -8.04
CA LEU A 488 -5.51 -19.48 -8.56
C LEU A 488 -3.97 -19.42 -8.67
N SER A 489 -3.49 -18.90 -9.80
CA SER A 489 -2.07 -18.63 -10.00
C SER A 489 -1.58 -17.55 -9.03
N THR A 490 -0.27 -17.45 -8.81
CA THR A 490 0.32 -16.36 -8.01
C THR A 490 0.03 -14.99 -8.62
N ALA A 491 0.01 -14.88 -9.95
CA ALA A 491 -0.41 -13.66 -10.64
C ALA A 491 -1.89 -13.33 -10.39
N GLY A 492 -2.77 -14.34 -10.38
CA GLY A 492 -4.17 -14.17 -10.00
C GLY A 492 -4.33 -13.74 -8.54
N MET A 493 -3.58 -14.34 -7.61
CA MET A 493 -3.58 -13.92 -6.21
C MET A 493 -3.15 -12.45 -6.04
N ALA A 494 -2.11 -12.04 -6.76
CA ALA A 494 -1.64 -10.65 -6.76
C ALA A 494 -2.64 -9.67 -7.40
N ALA A 495 -3.53 -10.16 -8.27
CA ALA A 495 -4.54 -9.36 -8.94
C ALA A 495 -5.85 -9.19 -8.15
N LEU A 496 -6.07 -9.97 -7.07
CA LEU A 496 -7.26 -9.86 -6.24
C LEU A 496 -7.35 -8.50 -5.55
N GLU A 497 -8.51 -7.88 -5.55
CA GLU A 497 -8.66 -6.60 -4.85
C GLU A 497 -8.66 -6.81 -3.32
N THR A 498 -8.26 -5.79 -2.57
CA THR A 498 -8.22 -5.87 -1.09
C THR A 498 -9.60 -6.15 -0.49
N GLN A 499 -10.67 -5.68 -1.14
CA GLN A 499 -12.05 -5.95 -0.74
C GLN A 499 -12.44 -7.42 -0.95
N ASP A 500 -11.96 -8.04 -2.01
CA ASP A 500 -12.24 -9.44 -2.31
C ASP A 500 -11.50 -10.38 -1.35
N LEU A 501 -10.25 -10.06 -1.04
CA LEU A 501 -9.46 -10.81 -0.06
C LEU A 501 -10.12 -10.82 1.32
N LYS A 502 -10.75 -9.71 1.74
CA LYS A 502 -11.51 -9.64 3.01
C LYS A 502 -12.71 -10.57 3.07
N MET A 503 -13.22 -11.02 1.92
CA MET A 503 -14.33 -11.97 1.86
C MET A 503 -13.90 -13.43 1.93
N LEU A 504 -12.59 -13.72 1.85
CA LEU A 504 -12.10 -15.08 2.00
C LEU A 504 -12.29 -15.58 3.43
N GLY A 505 -12.96 -16.72 3.57
CA GLY A 505 -13.12 -17.43 4.83
C GLY A 505 -11.84 -18.11 5.30
N SER A 506 -11.83 -18.55 6.57
CA SER A 506 -10.69 -19.24 7.17
C SER A 506 -10.30 -20.53 6.43
N ALA A 507 -11.27 -21.28 5.92
CA ALA A 507 -11.00 -22.50 5.15
C ALA A 507 -10.27 -22.20 3.82
N GLN A 508 -10.60 -21.09 3.16
CA GLN A 508 -9.92 -20.65 1.95
C GLN A 508 -8.48 -20.21 2.27
N LEU A 509 -8.29 -19.42 3.33
CA LEU A 509 -6.96 -18.93 3.74
C LEU A 509 -6.01 -20.06 4.16
N VAL A 510 -6.49 -21.03 4.93
CA VAL A 510 -5.70 -22.22 5.33
C VAL A 510 -5.33 -23.08 4.11
N ALA A 511 -6.12 -23.05 3.04
CA ALA A 511 -5.84 -23.80 1.83
C ALA A 511 -4.75 -23.18 0.94
N LEU A 512 -4.42 -21.90 1.13
CA LEU A 512 -3.41 -21.18 0.35
C LEU A 512 -2.00 -21.76 0.59
N SER A 513 -1.25 -21.88 -0.50
CA SER A 513 0.18 -22.18 -0.41
C SER A 513 0.98 -20.95 0.07
N THR A 514 2.19 -21.19 0.58
CA THR A 514 3.12 -20.10 0.93
C THR A 514 3.50 -19.26 -0.29
N ALA A 515 3.60 -19.86 -1.48
CA ALA A 515 3.84 -19.13 -2.72
C ALA A 515 2.68 -18.18 -3.07
N GLN A 516 1.44 -18.59 -2.85
CA GLN A 516 0.26 -17.74 -3.05
C GLN A 516 0.18 -16.62 -2.01
N LEU A 517 0.49 -16.90 -0.74
CA LEU A 517 0.56 -15.87 0.30
C LEU A 517 1.67 -14.85 0.01
N ASN A 518 2.84 -15.30 -0.43
CA ASN A 518 3.96 -14.42 -0.78
C ASN A 518 3.77 -13.67 -2.10
N ALA A 519 2.76 -14.03 -2.89
CA ALA A 519 2.39 -13.28 -4.09
C ALA A 519 1.48 -12.09 -3.78
N LEU A 520 0.92 -12.01 -2.57
CA LEU A 520 0.14 -10.86 -2.14
C LEU A 520 1.02 -9.61 -2.05
N GLN A 521 0.50 -8.50 -2.54
CA GLN A 521 1.10 -7.18 -2.49
C GLN A 521 0.98 -6.56 -1.10
N THR A 522 1.75 -5.51 -0.83
CA THR A 522 1.78 -4.82 0.47
C THR A 522 0.40 -4.38 0.94
N ALA A 523 -0.40 -3.75 0.05
CA ALA A 523 -1.75 -3.30 0.39
C ALA A 523 -2.71 -4.46 0.69
N GLN A 524 -2.52 -5.62 0.05
CA GLN A 524 -3.31 -6.82 0.27
C GLN A 524 -2.98 -7.47 1.61
N MET A 525 -1.70 -7.56 1.97
CA MET A 525 -1.25 -8.04 3.29
C MET A 525 -1.77 -7.15 4.43
N ALA A 526 -1.59 -5.83 4.31
CA ALA A 526 -2.13 -4.85 5.27
C ALA A 526 -3.67 -4.88 5.33
N GLY A 527 -4.32 -5.28 4.23
CA GLY A 527 -5.78 -5.38 4.12
C GLY A 527 -6.41 -6.62 4.79
N LEU A 528 -5.63 -7.62 5.19
CA LEU A 528 -6.14 -8.80 5.90
C LEU A 528 -6.76 -8.40 7.24
N THR A 529 -7.85 -9.05 7.65
CA THR A 529 -8.37 -8.83 9.00
C THR A 529 -7.56 -9.62 10.04
N THR A 530 -7.60 -9.19 11.30
CA THR A 530 -6.97 -9.95 12.40
C THR A 530 -7.53 -11.36 12.52
N ALA A 531 -8.83 -11.56 12.28
CA ALA A 531 -9.46 -12.88 12.26
C ALA A 531 -8.93 -13.77 11.12
N GLN A 532 -8.68 -13.19 9.95
CA GLN A 532 -8.08 -13.90 8.81
C GLN A 532 -6.62 -14.27 9.10
N LEU A 533 -5.83 -13.36 9.68
CA LEU A 533 -4.45 -13.63 10.10
C LEU A 533 -4.37 -14.74 11.16
N LEU A 534 -5.29 -14.73 12.13
CA LEU A 534 -5.42 -15.77 13.16
C LEU A 534 -5.81 -17.15 12.59
N SER A 535 -6.38 -17.19 11.39
CA SER A 535 -6.70 -18.46 10.71
C SER A 535 -5.48 -19.09 10.03
N LEU A 536 -4.43 -18.32 9.75
CA LEU A 536 -3.23 -18.85 9.11
C LEU A 536 -2.50 -19.85 10.02
N THR A 537 -2.03 -20.93 9.40
CA THR A 537 -1.25 -21.95 10.09
C THR A 537 0.16 -21.44 10.42
N THR A 538 0.80 -22.02 11.42
CA THR A 538 2.20 -21.73 11.77
C THR A 538 3.15 -22.01 10.62
N ALA A 539 2.89 -23.05 9.80
CA ALA A 539 3.67 -23.35 8.61
C ALA A 539 3.55 -22.24 7.54
N GLN A 540 2.35 -21.70 7.34
CA GLN A 540 2.14 -20.57 6.44
C GLN A 540 2.88 -19.32 6.92
N LEU A 541 2.77 -18.98 8.21
CA LEU A 541 3.50 -17.84 8.80
C LEU A 541 5.01 -18.00 8.69
N SER A 542 5.56 -19.16 9.05
CA SER A 542 7.01 -19.43 8.93
C SER A 542 7.53 -19.38 7.49
N GLY A 543 6.63 -19.56 6.51
CA GLY A 543 6.95 -19.53 5.09
C GLY A 543 6.78 -18.15 4.44
N LEU A 544 6.31 -17.14 5.19
CA LEU A 544 6.19 -15.78 4.67
C LEU A 544 7.57 -15.15 4.44
N THR A 545 7.69 -14.35 3.39
CA THR A 545 8.87 -13.49 3.23
C THR A 545 8.90 -12.40 4.31
N THR A 546 10.07 -11.83 4.57
CA THR A 546 10.21 -10.69 5.49
C THR A 546 9.45 -9.47 4.97
N GLY A 547 9.41 -9.25 3.66
CA GLY A 547 8.62 -8.19 3.05
C GLY A 547 7.11 -8.34 3.26
N ASN A 548 6.57 -9.56 3.13
CA ASN A 548 5.15 -9.80 3.42
C ASN A 548 4.84 -9.70 4.92
N LEU A 549 5.78 -10.09 5.78
CA LEU A 549 5.62 -9.97 7.22
C LEU A 549 5.58 -8.49 7.65
N ASN A 550 6.48 -7.65 7.13
CA ASN A 550 6.52 -6.21 7.42
C ASN A 550 5.41 -5.42 6.70
N ALA A 551 4.73 -6.03 5.74
CA ALA A 551 3.52 -5.45 5.15
C ALA A 551 2.29 -5.60 6.07
N LEU A 552 2.39 -6.37 7.16
CA LEU A 552 1.35 -6.40 8.18
C LEU A 552 1.36 -5.10 8.99
N THR A 553 0.21 -4.70 9.49
CA THR A 553 0.08 -3.56 10.40
C THR A 553 0.46 -3.94 11.82
N THR A 554 0.80 -2.95 12.64
CA THR A 554 1.09 -3.14 14.07
C THR A 554 -0.07 -3.80 14.83
N ASP A 555 -1.33 -3.50 14.49
CA ASP A 555 -2.49 -4.16 15.10
C ASP A 555 -2.60 -5.64 14.70
N GLN A 556 -2.24 -5.98 13.46
CA GLN A 556 -2.17 -7.36 13.00
C GLN A 556 -1.07 -8.14 13.72
N PHE A 557 0.11 -7.55 13.91
CA PHE A 557 1.19 -8.16 14.71
C PHE A 557 0.77 -8.40 16.16
N ARG A 558 0.18 -7.39 16.81
CA ARG A 558 -0.33 -7.51 18.18
C ARG A 558 -1.39 -8.61 18.31
N ALA A 559 -2.14 -8.90 17.25
CA ALA A 559 -3.16 -9.96 17.25
C ALA A 559 -2.59 -11.38 17.15
N LEU A 560 -1.32 -11.58 16.77
CA LEU A 560 -0.74 -12.92 16.59
C LEU A 560 -0.78 -13.76 17.87
N THR A 561 -1.10 -15.04 17.76
CA THR A 561 -1.01 -15.94 18.93
C THR A 561 0.44 -16.23 19.32
N THR A 562 0.68 -16.66 20.57
CA THR A 562 2.01 -17.12 21.00
C THR A 562 2.51 -18.29 20.15
N ALA A 563 1.63 -19.19 19.71
CA ALA A 563 1.98 -20.28 18.80
C ALA A 563 2.46 -19.76 17.43
N GLN A 564 1.78 -18.76 16.88
CA GLN A 564 2.17 -18.09 15.63
C GLN A 564 3.51 -17.36 15.78
N VAL A 565 3.71 -16.59 16.85
CA VAL A 565 4.99 -15.91 17.12
C VAL A 565 6.15 -16.91 17.29
N SER A 566 5.91 -18.02 18.00
CA SER A 566 6.93 -19.07 18.17
C SER A 566 7.34 -19.79 16.89
N SER A 567 6.53 -19.67 15.83
CA SER A 567 6.80 -20.28 14.52
C SER A 567 7.63 -19.39 13.59
N LEU A 568 7.85 -18.12 13.95
CA LEU A 568 8.66 -17.20 13.16
C LEU A 568 10.12 -17.66 13.11
N GLY A 569 10.69 -17.65 11.91
CA GLY A 569 12.11 -17.94 11.68
C GLY A 569 13.01 -16.78 12.13
N THR A 570 14.31 -17.05 12.28
CA THR A 570 15.28 -16.03 12.73
C THR A 570 15.37 -14.85 11.77
N SER A 571 15.32 -15.08 10.46
CA SER A 571 15.32 -14.00 9.45
C SER A 571 14.07 -13.12 9.53
N GLN A 572 12.92 -13.71 9.89
CA GLN A 572 11.66 -12.97 10.09
C GLN A 572 11.73 -12.11 11.35
N VAL A 573 12.20 -12.69 12.46
CA VAL A 573 12.37 -11.97 13.74
C VAL A 573 13.36 -10.80 13.59
N ALA A 574 14.50 -11.03 12.93
CA ALA A 574 15.52 -10.00 12.67
C ALA A 574 15.11 -8.94 11.63
N SER A 575 13.90 -9.05 11.05
CA SER A 575 13.36 -8.08 10.11
C SER A 575 12.15 -7.33 10.67
N LEU A 576 11.72 -7.63 11.90
CA LEU A 576 10.59 -6.96 12.53
C LEU A 576 10.87 -5.47 12.70
N GLU A 577 9.86 -4.65 12.43
CA GLU A 577 9.93 -3.23 12.72
C GLU A 577 9.89 -3.01 14.24
N THR A 578 10.62 -2.00 14.72
CA THR A 578 10.72 -1.71 16.15
C THR A 578 9.36 -1.41 16.78
N GLN A 579 8.49 -0.73 16.03
CA GLN A 579 7.11 -0.45 16.46
C GLN A 579 6.27 -1.73 16.61
N ASP A 580 6.41 -2.69 15.70
CA ASP A 580 5.68 -3.95 15.75
C ASP A 580 6.15 -4.80 16.95
N LEU A 581 7.46 -4.86 17.18
CA LEU A 581 8.05 -5.55 18.32
C LEU A 581 7.59 -4.92 19.66
N ALA A 582 7.60 -3.59 19.77
CA ALA A 582 7.13 -2.88 20.95
C ALA A 582 5.62 -3.08 21.21
N SER A 583 4.84 -3.36 20.17
CA SER A 583 3.38 -3.58 20.28
C SER A 583 2.99 -4.95 20.82
N LEU A 584 3.92 -5.93 20.81
CA LEU A 584 3.65 -7.28 21.27
C LEU A 584 3.41 -7.31 22.79
N GLY A 585 2.47 -8.14 23.23
CA GLY A 585 2.33 -8.48 24.65
C GLY A 585 3.52 -9.28 25.17
N THR A 586 3.73 -9.25 26.49
CA THR A 586 4.82 -9.96 27.15
C THR A 586 4.81 -11.47 26.86
N ALA A 587 3.63 -12.10 26.80
CA ALA A 587 3.50 -13.51 26.47
C ALA A 587 3.94 -13.84 25.02
N GLN A 588 3.73 -12.92 24.07
CA GLN A 588 4.17 -13.07 22.69
C GLN A 588 5.69 -12.90 22.59
N VAL A 589 6.28 -11.91 23.28
CA VAL A 589 7.75 -11.75 23.33
C VAL A 589 8.41 -12.97 23.95
N VAL A 590 7.85 -13.52 25.04
CA VAL A 590 8.35 -14.76 25.64
C VAL A 590 8.20 -15.96 24.70
N ALA A 591 7.25 -15.95 23.76
CA ALA A 591 7.11 -17.00 22.76
C ALA A 591 8.15 -16.93 21.62
N ILE A 592 8.86 -15.80 21.45
CA ILE A 592 9.98 -15.70 20.49
C ILE A 592 11.06 -16.70 20.91
N THR A 593 11.47 -17.56 19.99
CA THR A 593 12.49 -18.58 20.28
C THR A 593 13.81 -17.94 20.70
N THR A 594 14.64 -18.67 21.47
CA THR A 594 15.97 -18.17 21.86
C THR A 594 16.85 -17.85 20.65
N ALA A 595 16.73 -18.60 19.55
CA ALA A 595 17.39 -18.29 18.29
C ALA A 595 16.85 -17.00 17.65
N GLY A 596 15.54 -16.73 17.77
CA GLY A 596 14.93 -15.47 17.35
C GLY A 596 15.44 -14.28 18.16
N ILE A 597 15.49 -14.39 19.50
CA ILE A 597 16.06 -13.36 20.37
C ILE A 597 17.54 -13.09 20.04
N ALA A 598 18.32 -14.14 19.77
CA ALA A 598 19.71 -14.00 19.35
C ALA A 598 19.89 -13.33 17.98
N ALA A 599 18.84 -13.33 17.15
CA ALA A 599 18.85 -12.70 15.82
C ALA A 599 18.43 -11.22 15.86
N LEU A 600 17.93 -10.72 17.00
CA LEU A 600 17.56 -9.31 17.15
C LEU A 600 18.79 -8.39 16.99
N ARG A 601 18.59 -7.29 16.27
CA ARG A 601 19.52 -6.16 16.15
C ARG A 601 19.45 -5.29 17.39
N THR A 602 20.43 -4.41 17.56
CA THR A 602 20.48 -3.48 18.71
C THR A 602 19.24 -2.62 18.81
N ASP A 603 18.75 -2.10 17.68
CA ASP A 603 17.60 -1.19 17.64
C ASP A 603 16.30 -1.92 18.05
N GLU A 604 16.20 -3.20 17.71
CA GLU A 604 15.08 -4.06 18.10
C GLU A 604 15.15 -4.44 19.58
N VAL A 605 16.35 -4.66 20.13
CA VAL A 605 16.54 -4.88 21.57
C VAL A 605 16.16 -3.63 22.37
N VAL A 606 16.53 -2.43 21.89
CA VAL A 606 16.14 -1.14 22.51
C VAL A 606 14.65 -0.87 22.39
N ALA A 607 14.00 -1.35 21.32
CA ALA A 607 12.56 -1.18 21.14
C ALA A 607 11.71 -2.02 22.11
N LEU A 608 12.29 -3.00 22.81
CA LEU A 608 11.57 -3.76 23.83
C LEU A 608 11.22 -2.84 25.00
N THR A 609 9.95 -2.82 25.37
CA THR A 609 9.49 -2.12 26.57
C THR A 609 10.06 -2.77 27.83
N SER A 610 10.18 -1.99 28.91
CA SER A 610 10.68 -2.49 30.20
C SER A 610 9.86 -3.66 30.75
N ALA A 611 8.56 -3.73 30.46
CA ALA A 611 7.70 -4.86 30.81
C ALA A 611 7.99 -6.12 29.99
N GLN A 612 8.31 -5.99 28.70
CA GLN A 612 8.74 -7.10 27.86
C GLN A 612 10.10 -7.62 28.29
N VAL A 613 11.07 -6.74 28.58
CA VAL A 613 12.40 -7.12 29.10
C VAL A 613 12.28 -7.87 30.42
N ALA A 614 11.45 -7.37 31.35
CA ALA A 614 11.18 -8.03 32.63
C ALA A 614 10.60 -9.44 32.48
N ALA A 615 9.83 -9.69 31.40
CA ALA A 615 9.16 -10.96 31.18
C ALA A 615 10.06 -12.03 30.52
N LEU A 616 11.19 -11.65 29.93
CA LEU A 616 12.08 -12.57 29.22
C LEU A 616 12.55 -13.74 30.11
N SER A 617 12.54 -14.95 29.57
CA SER A 617 13.10 -16.09 30.30
C SER A 617 14.62 -15.96 30.46
N THR A 618 15.19 -16.65 31.44
CA THR A 618 16.65 -16.72 31.63
C THR A 618 17.39 -17.23 30.40
N ALA A 619 16.77 -18.12 29.61
CA ALA A 619 17.32 -18.62 28.36
C ALA A 619 17.32 -17.56 27.25
N GLN A 620 16.29 -16.71 27.20
CA GLN A 620 16.21 -15.59 26.24
C GLN A 620 17.18 -14.47 26.62
N ILE A 621 17.29 -14.12 27.90
CA ILE A 621 18.29 -13.17 28.40
C ILE A 621 19.70 -13.62 28.01
N ARG A 622 20.02 -14.91 28.15
CA ARG A 622 21.30 -15.49 27.69
C ARG A 622 21.51 -15.44 26.18
N ALA A 623 20.45 -15.32 25.41
CA ALA A 623 20.50 -15.27 23.95
C ALA A 623 20.70 -13.85 23.41
N ILE A 624 20.42 -12.80 24.19
CA ILE A 624 20.67 -11.40 23.79
C ILE A 624 22.17 -11.23 23.49
N SER A 625 22.49 -10.66 22.33
CA SER A 625 23.88 -10.42 21.94
C SER A 625 24.58 -9.46 22.91
N THR A 626 25.91 -9.49 22.97
CA THR A 626 26.67 -8.53 23.80
C THR A 626 26.46 -7.08 23.36
N ALA A 627 26.30 -6.83 22.05
CA ALA A 627 25.93 -5.51 21.54
C ALA A 627 24.52 -5.10 22.00
N GLY A 628 23.55 -6.03 21.99
CA GLY A 628 22.21 -5.79 22.53
C GLY A 628 22.22 -5.50 24.02
N MET A 629 23.01 -6.25 24.80
CA MET A 629 23.18 -5.99 26.24
C MET A 629 23.78 -4.61 26.52
N ALA A 630 24.78 -4.18 25.73
CA ALA A 630 25.35 -2.84 25.85
C ALA A 630 24.39 -1.72 25.42
N ALA A 631 23.44 -2.04 24.52
CA ALA A 631 22.44 -1.09 24.02
C ALA A 631 21.21 -0.96 24.93
N LEU A 632 20.92 -1.94 25.80
CA LEU A 632 19.77 -1.89 26.71
C LEU A 632 19.75 -0.60 27.53
N GLU A 633 18.57 0.01 27.66
CA GLU A 633 18.43 1.22 28.45
C GLU A 633 18.58 0.90 29.94
N THR A 634 19.08 1.87 30.72
CA THR A 634 19.27 1.69 32.17
C THR A 634 17.94 1.39 32.89
N GLN A 635 16.82 1.92 32.37
CA GLN A 635 15.48 1.64 32.88
C GLN A 635 15.06 0.19 32.65
N ASP A 636 15.36 -0.38 31.49
CA ASP A 636 15.00 -1.77 31.18
C ASP A 636 15.85 -2.76 31.96
N LEU A 637 17.15 -2.46 32.11
CA LEU A 637 18.07 -3.27 32.90
C LEU A 637 17.64 -3.36 34.38
N LYS A 638 17.11 -2.26 34.94
CA LYS A 638 16.54 -2.22 36.30
C LYS A 638 15.32 -3.13 36.45
N MET A 639 14.63 -3.49 35.38
CA MET A 639 13.48 -4.39 35.45
C MET A 639 13.88 -5.88 35.49
N LEU A 640 15.15 -6.21 35.29
CA LEU A 640 15.61 -7.60 35.41
C LEU A 640 15.56 -8.08 36.87
N GLY A 641 14.91 -9.22 37.08
CA GLY A 641 14.92 -9.94 38.34
C GLY A 641 16.23 -10.69 38.58
N SER A 642 16.45 -11.09 39.83
CA SER A 642 17.69 -11.77 40.25
C SER A 642 18.00 -13.03 39.44
N ALA A 643 16.99 -13.81 39.04
CA ALA A 643 17.20 -15.01 38.23
C ALA A 643 17.72 -14.71 36.81
N GLN A 644 17.27 -13.62 36.20
CA GLN A 644 17.73 -13.17 34.88
C GLN A 644 19.17 -12.66 34.94
N LEU A 645 19.51 -11.90 35.99
CA LEU A 645 20.88 -11.43 36.22
C LEU A 645 21.87 -12.57 36.48
N VAL A 646 21.48 -13.56 37.29
CA VAL A 646 22.30 -14.78 37.52
C VAL A 646 22.51 -15.58 36.23
N ALA A 647 21.58 -15.50 35.28
CA ALA A 647 21.67 -16.22 34.03
C ALA A 647 22.64 -15.57 33.03
N LEU A 648 23.02 -14.30 33.20
CA LEU A 648 23.93 -13.60 32.27
C LEU A 648 25.25 -14.35 32.09
N THR A 649 25.75 -14.36 30.86
CA THR A 649 27.07 -14.93 30.54
C THR A 649 28.19 -13.94 30.86
N SER A 650 29.42 -14.42 31.06
CA SER A 650 30.58 -13.55 31.31
C SER A 650 30.79 -12.51 30.22
N ALA A 651 30.54 -12.87 28.95
CA ALA A 651 30.64 -11.94 27.83
C ALA A 651 29.58 -10.83 27.89
N GLN A 652 28.34 -11.17 28.29
CA GLN A 652 27.24 -10.21 28.43
C GLN A 652 27.48 -9.25 29.60
N ILE A 653 27.98 -9.75 30.73
CA ILE A 653 28.35 -8.91 31.89
C ILE A 653 29.49 -7.95 31.49
N LEU A 654 30.50 -8.44 30.79
CA LEU A 654 31.61 -7.61 30.28
C LEU A 654 31.18 -6.56 29.26
N SER A 655 30.06 -6.77 28.55
CA SER A 655 29.52 -5.77 27.63
C SER A 655 28.66 -4.69 28.29
N LEU A 656 28.30 -4.84 29.57
CA LEU A 656 27.55 -3.81 30.28
C LEU A 656 28.38 -2.54 30.43
N THR A 657 27.78 -1.39 30.13
CA THR A 657 28.40 -0.09 30.31
C THR A 657 28.50 0.27 31.79
N THR A 658 29.36 1.22 32.11
CA THR A 658 29.48 1.75 33.48
C THR A 658 28.17 2.37 33.95
N ASP A 659 27.45 3.09 33.08
CA ASP A 659 26.16 3.71 33.41
C ASP A 659 25.08 2.66 33.70
N GLN A 660 25.07 1.56 32.94
CA GLN A 660 24.20 0.41 33.18
C GLN A 660 24.46 -0.25 34.54
N LEU A 661 25.73 -0.40 34.94
CA LEU A 661 26.08 -0.95 36.24
C LEU A 661 25.73 0.00 37.40
N CYS A 662 25.99 1.31 37.23
CA CYS A 662 25.60 2.35 38.19
C CYS A 662 24.09 2.37 38.45
N ALA A 663 23.30 2.02 37.44
CA ALA A 663 21.85 1.99 37.51
C ALA A 663 21.28 0.81 38.32
N LEU A 664 22.06 -0.24 38.61
CA LEU A 664 21.56 -1.42 39.33
C LEU A 664 21.32 -1.16 40.82
N SER A 665 20.26 -1.79 41.35
CA SER A 665 20.01 -1.83 42.80
C SER A 665 21.00 -2.74 43.53
N THR A 666 21.13 -2.59 44.84
CA THR A 666 21.98 -3.45 45.69
C THR A 666 21.59 -4.93 45.60
N ALA A 667 20.29 -5.23 45.50
CA ALA A 667 19.80 -6.60 45.32
C ALA A 667 20.17 -7.17 43.94
N GLN A 668 20.18 -6.34 42.90
CA GLN A 668 20.57 -6.76 41.54
C GLN A 668 22.09 -6.94 41.42
N LEU A 669 22.88 -6.07 42.03
CA LEU A 669 24.33 -6.24 42.17
C LEU A 669 24.67 -7.51 42.96
N SER A 670 23.88 -7.82 44.00
CA SER A 670 24.01 -9.08 44.74
C SER A 670 23.70 -10.30 43.89
N ALA A 671 22.62 -10.27 43.10
CA ALA A 671 22.34 -11.35 42.15
C ALA A 671 23.46 -11.51 41.12
N LEU A 672 24.05 -10.39 40.64
CA LEU A 672 25.17 -10.41 39.72
C LEU A 672 26.41 -11.04 40.36
N SER A 673 26.71 -10.74 41.63
CA SER A 673 27.84 -11.35 42.36
C SER A 673 27.70 -12.86 42.52
N ALA A 674 26.48 -13.35 42.71
CA ALA A 674 26.16 -14.78 42.81
C ALA A 674 26.24 -15.50 41.46
N SER A 675 26.29 -14.77 40.34
CA SER A 675 26.51 -15.37 39.02
C SER A 675 27.95 -15.88 38.90
N SER A 676 28.16 -17.04 38.30
CA SER A 676 29.53 -17.54 38.01
C SER A 676 30.28 -16.67 37.00
N ALA A 677 29.60 -15.72 36.38
CA ALA A 677 30.11 -14.78 35.40
C ALA A 677 30.68 -13.49 36.03
N SER A 678 30.49 -13.31 37.34
CA SER A 678 30.88 -12.14 38.13
C SER A 678 32.40 -11.98 38.27
N ALA A 679 33.17 -13.08 38.18
CA ALA A 679 34.64 -13.09 38.20
C ALA A 679 35.31 -12.43 36.97
N SER A 680 34.53 -11.82 36.07
CA SER A 680 35.00 -11.26 34.81
C SER A 680 34.84 -9.75 34.68
N LEU A 681 34.40 -9.01 35.72
CA LEU A 681 34.28 -7.54 35.61
C LEU A 681 35.63 -6.87 35.37
N SER A 682 35.63 -5.85 34.51
CA SER A 682 36.81 -4.99 34.31
C SER A 682 37.01 -4.03 35.49
N THR A 683 38.23 -3.51 35.65
CA THR A 683 38.54 -2.49 36.67
C THR A 683 37.66 -1.25 36.55
N GLY A 684 37.34 -0.81 35.32
CA GLY A 684 36.42 0.30 35.08
C GLY A 684 34.97 -0.01 35.48
N GLN A 685 34.51 -1.24 35.25
CA GLN A 685 33.17 -1.68 35.69
C GLN A 685 33.06 -1.81 37.21
N LEU A 686 34.13 -2.27 37.88
CA LEU A 686 34.19 -2.32 39.34
C LEU A 686 34.19 -0.91 39.94
N ALA A 687 34.96 0.02 39.37
CA ALA A 687 34.96 1.42 39.77
C ALA A 687 33.58 2.10 39.59
N ALA A 688 32.79 1.66 38.60
CA ALA A 688 31.45 2.18 38.35
C ALA A 688 30.40 1.68 39.38
N ILE A 689 30.57 0.50 40.00
CA ILE A 689 29.53 -0.15 40.81
C ILE A 689 29.23 0.55 42.16
N ARG A 690 30.03 1.55 42.61
CA ARG A 690 29.62 2.70 43.48
C ARG A 690 30.83 3.46 44.05
N SER A 691 30.56 4.69 44.50
CA SER A 691 31.50 5.80 44.60
C SER A 691 32.06 6.13 46.00
N ALA A 692 31.87 5.28 47.01
CA ALA A 692 32.43 5.48 48.35
C ALA A 692 32.90 4.15 48.93
N THR A 693 34.21 4.02 49.13
CA THR A 693 34.81 2.78 49.61
C THR A 693 35.84 3.14 50.68
N PRO A 694 35.94 2.37 51.77
CA PRO A 694 37.17 2.38 52.56
C PRO A 694 37.84 1.01 52.64
N LEU A 695 39.14 1.03 52.85
CA LEU A 695 39.96 -0.16 53.07
C LEU A 695 39.76 -0.70 54.49
N VAL A 696 39.34 -1.95 54.60
CA VAL A 696 39.11 -2.70 55.83
C VAL A 696 40.18 -3.78 55.99
N LEU A 697 40.72 -3.91 57.20
CA LEU A 697 41.70 -4.92 57.59
C LEU A 697 41.04 -5.95 58.52
N ASP A 698 41.18 -7.24 58.20
CA ASP A 698 40.78 -8.34 59.08
C ASP A 698 41.77 -8.43 60.25
N LEU A 699 41.35 -8.08 61.46
CA LEU A 699 42.24 -8.06 62.63
C LEU A 699 42.18 -9.35 63.46
N ASN A 700 41.16 -10.18 63.27
CA ASN A 700 40.90 -11.36 64.10
C ASN A 700 41.20 -12.70 63.37
N GLY A 701 41.44 -12.65 62.06
CA GLY A 701 41.76 -13.78 61.20
C GLY A 701 40.55 -14.59 60.74
N ASP A 702 39.33 -14.05 60.78
CA ASP A 702 38.11 -14.70 60.32
C ASP A 702 37.63 -14.24 58.92
N GLY A 703 38.44 -13.42 58.25
CA GLY A 703 38.16 -12.72 57.00
C GLY A 703 37.57 -11.33 57.26
N VAL A 704 37.51 -10.47 56.23
CA VAL A 704 36.89 -9.15 56.37
C VAL A 704 35.37 -9.30 56.59
N ARG A 705 34.86 -8.79 57.72
CA ARG A 705 33.45 -8.79 58.11
C ARG A 705 32.87 -7.39 58.18
N THR A 706 31.58 -7.31 57.88
CA THR A 706 30.82 -6.08 57.80
C THR A 706 29.46 -6.21 58.48
N LEU A 707 28.78 -5.09 58.63
CA LEU A 707 27.47 -4.92 59.22
C LEU A 707 26.52 -4.42 58.14
N ALA A 708 25.31 -4.98 58.12
CA ALA A 708 24.28 -4.57 57.19
C ALA A 708 23.86 -3.12 57.43
N LEU A 709 23.42 -2.43 56.37
CA LEU A 709 22.83 -1.09 56.43
C LEU A 709 21.75 -0.96 57.53
N SER A 710 20.95 -2.01 57.75
CA SER A 710 19.93 -2.07 58.81
C SER A 710 20.45 -1.86 60.25
N LYS A 711 21.76 -1.89 60.47
CA LYS A 711 22.39 -1.58 61.76
C LYS A 711 22.36 -0.08 62.10
N GLY A 712 22.14 0.78 61.11
CA GLY A 712 21.84 2.19 61.35
C GLY A 712 23.05 3.09 61.58
N VAL A 713 24.26 2.65 61.24
CA VAL A 713 25.48 3.45 61.40
C VAL A 713 25.44 4.66 60.48
N GLN A 714 25.84 5.83 60.97
CA GLN A 714 25.82 7.10 60.24
C GLN A 714 27.25 7.59 60.03
N PHE A 715 27.69 7.74 58.78
CA PHE A 715 29.04 8.23 58.48
C PHE A 715 29.08 8.95 57.12
N ASP A 716 29.94 9.96 56.99
CA ASP A 716 30.13 10.71 55.74
C ASP A 716 31.22 10.06 54.87
N LEU A 717 30.92 8.87 54.32
CA LEU A 717 31.86 8.12 53.48
C LEU A 717 32.35 8.90 52.24
N LEU A 718 31.63 9.94 51.81
CA LEU A 718 31.94 10.71 50.60
C LEU A 718 32.69 12.02 50.87
N ALA A 719 32.96 12.35 52.14
CA ALA A 719 33.53 13.63 52.56
C ALA A 719 32.74 14.84 51.99
N THR A 720 31.43 14.78 52.15
CA THR A 720 30.46 15.79 51.67
C THR A 720 30.06 16.80 52.75
N GLY A 721 30.42 16.53 53.99
CA GLY A 721 29.97 17.22 55.20
C GLY A 721 28.62 16.73 55.73
N GLN A 722 28.03 15.65 55.17
CA GLN A 722 26.74 15.12 55.58
C GLN A 722 26.81 13.59 55.78
N PRO A 723 26.72 13.07 57.03
CA PRO A 723 26.71 11.64 57.26
C PRO A 723 25.40 11.02 56.76
N VAL A 724 25.53 9.82 56.16
CA VAL A 724 24.40 9.03 55.68
C VAL A 724 24.39 7.67 56.37
N GLN A 725 23.21 7.04 56.40
CA GLN A 725 23.11 5.69 56.93
C GLN A 725 23.91 4.77 56.00
N THR A 726 24.81 3.98 56.55
CA THR A 726 25.70 3.11 55.78
C THR A 726 25.80 1.74 56.44
N GLY A 727 26.06 0.71 55.63
CA GLY A 727 26.69 -0.50 56.11
C GLY A 727 28.07 -0.16 56.68
N TRP A 728 28.61 -1.04 57.52
CA TRP A 728 29.76 -0.69 58.33
C TRP A 728 30.74 -1.84 58.51
N VAL A 729 31.94 -1.55 59.00
CA VAL A 729 32.91 -2.58 59.39
C VAL A 729 32.41 -3.31 60.65
N SER A 730 32.75 -4.59 60.82
CA SER A 730 32.48 -5.30 62.07
C SER A 730 33.32 -4.73 63.22
N SER A 731 32.86 -4.87 64.47
CA SER A 731 33.60 -4.39 65.65
C SER A 731 34.92 -5.15 65.90
N ALA A 732 35.20 -6.22 65.16
CA ALA A 732 36.40 -7.04 65.27
C ALA A 732 37.45 -6.71 64.20
N ASP A 733 37.07 -5.94 63.17
CA ASP A 733 37.94 -5.49 62.08
C ASP A 733 38.18 -3.98 62.18
N GLY A 734 39.04 -3.45 61.31
CA GLY A 734 39.38 -2.03 61.35
C GLY A 734 39.44 -1.34 60.00
N LEU A 735 39.03 -0.08 59.96
CA LEU A 735 39.14 0.79 58.79
C LEU A 735 40.55 1.41 58.76
N LEU A 736 41.25 1.30 57.63
CA LEU A 736 42.53 1.98 57.45
C LEU A 736 42.27 3.48 57.24
N ALA A 737 42.94 4.30 58.04
CA ALA A 737 42.72 5.73 58.10
C ALA A 737 44.02 6.52 58.27
N MET A 738 43.99 7.81 57.99
CA MET A 738 45.02 8.78 58.27
C MET A 738 44.33 10.08 58.63
N ASP A 739 44.61 10.61 59.81
CA ASP A 739 44.17 11.95 60.21
C ASP A 739 44.92 12.96 59.32
N ARG A 740 44.23 13.52 58.33
CA ARG A 740 44.84 14.40 57.32
C ARG A 740 44.76 15.86 57.71
N ASN A 741 43.79 16.21 58.56
CA ASN A 741 43.57 17.59 58.99
C ASN A 741 44.28 17.90 60.33
N GLY A 742 44.77 16.87 61.04
CA GLY A 742 45.53 16.96 62.28
C GLY A 742 44.68 17.20 63.53
N ASP A 743 43.37 16.90 63.50
CA ASP A 743 42.44 17.15 64.61
C ASP A 743 42.33 15.98 65.61
N GLY A 744 42.96 14.84 65.30
CA GLY A 744 42.99 13.65 66.14
C GLY A 744 41.75 12.77 66.05
N MET A 745 40.81 13.06 65.14
CA MET A 745 39.62 12.27 64.84
C MET A 745 39.67 11.78 63.39
N ILE A 746 38.89 10.73 63.11
CA ILE A 746 38.56 10.27 61.76
C ILE A 746 37.07 10.54 61.58
N ASN A 747 36.72 11.62 60.90
CA ASN A 747 35.35 12.16 60.91
C ASN A 747 34.64 12.13 59.55
N ASP A 748 35.36 11.88 58.45
CA ASP A 748 34.78 11.67 57.13
C ASP A 748 35.60 10.69 56.27
N GLY A 749 35.07 10.34 55.09
CA GLY A 749 35.71 9.41 54.17
C GLY A 749 36.98 9.92 53.50
N GLY A 750 37.31 11.21 53.61
CA GLY A 750 38.56 11.79 53.11
C GLY A 750 39.77 11.38 53.96
N GLU A 751 39.52 11.01 55.22
CA GLU A 751 40.50 10.51 56.18
C GLU A 751 40.59 8.98 56.18
N LEU A 752 39.59 8.29 55.64
CA LEU A 752 39.67 6.86 55.32
C LEU A 752 40.45 6.65 54.02
N PHE A 753 41.18 5.53 53.93
CA PHE A 753 41.79 5.11 52.66
C PHE A 753 40.73 4.52 51.74
N GLY A 754 40.43 5.22 50.66
CA GLY A 754 39.23 4.96 49.89
C GLY A 754 39.07 5.84 48.65
N SER A 755 37.97 5.67 47.93
CA SER A 755 37.63 6.53 46.78
C SER A 755 37.39 8.01 47.14
N SER A 756 37.22 8.33 48.42
CA SER A 756 37.09 9.70 48.92
C SER A 756 38.43 10.35 49.30
N THR A 757 39.52 9.56 49.38
CA THR A 757 40.86 10.07 49.64
C THR A 757 41.31 10.99 48.52
N ARG A 758 41.87 12.16 48.85
CA ARG A 758 42.50 13.05 47.88
C ARG A 758 43.97 12.68 47.67
N LEU A 759 44.36 12.52 46.42
CA LEU A 759 45.74 12.33 45.99
C LEU A 759 46.50 13.67 45.96
N ALA A 760 47.82 13.61 45.80
CA ALA A 760 48.70 14.79 45.83
C ALA A 760 48.40 15.83 44.73
N ASP A 761 47.79 15.40 43.62
CA ASP A 761 47.34 16.26 42.53
C ASP A 761 45.95 16.88 42.77
N GLY A 762 45.33 16.59 43.91
CA GLY A 762 44.00 17.07 44.31
C GLY A 762 42.84 16.23 43.77
N ALA A 763 43.10 15.27 42.87
CA ALA A 763 42.10 14.31 42.40
C ALA A 763 41.72 13.33 43.53
N ARG A 764 40.53 12.72 43.41
CA ARG A 764 40.15 11.61 44.29
C ARG A 764 40.82 10.32 43.79
N ALA A 765 41.23 9.46 44.72
CA ALA A 765 41.71 8.14 44.38
C ALA A 765 40.60 7.31 43.72
N SER A 766 40.97 6.37 42.84
CA SER A 766 40.02 5.44 42.24
C SER A 766 39.42 4.47 43.26
N ASP A 767 40.22 4.13 44.27
CA ASP A 767 39.97 3.10 45.28
C ASP A 767 40.98 3.26 46.43
N GLY A 768 40.77 2.52 47.53
CA GLY A 768 41.60 2.56 48.73
C GLY A 768 43.03 2.05 48.53
N TYR A 769 43.26 1.11 47.61
CA TYR A 769 44.62 0.64 47.29
C TYR A 769 45.38 1.64 46.43
N ALA A 770 44.72 2.33 45.50
CA ALA A 770 45.30 3.45 44.77
C ALA A 770 45.64 4.62 45.69
N ALA A 771 44.77 4.92 46.66
CA ALA A 771 45.02 5.91 47.70
C ALA A 771 46.25 5.55 48.55
N LEU A 772 46.37 4.27 48.92
CA LEU A 772 47.48 3.77 49.72
C LEU A 772 48.78 3.68 48.90
N GLY A 773 48.71 3.28 47.63
CA GLY A 773 49.86 3.18 46.74
C GLY A 773 50.50 4.52 46.40
N ALA A 774 49.75 5.63 46.49
CA ALA A 774 50.33 6.97 46.41
C ALA A 774 51.31 7.29 47.56
N LEU A 775 51.33 6.46 48.62
CA LEU A 775 52.24 6.59 49.76
C LEU A 775 53.44 5.64 49.69
N ASP A 776 53.50 4.76 48.69
CA ASP A 776 54.64 3.86 48.44
C ASP A 776 55.81 4.68 47.90
N SER A 777 56.74 4.99 48.79
CA SER A 777 57.83 5.92 48.51
C SER A 777 59.03 5.26 47.85
N ASN A 778 59.15 3.93 47.95
CA ASN A 778 60.24 3.15 47.38
C ASN A 778 59.80 2.32 46.15
N GLY A 779 58.49 2.24 45.88
CA GLY A 779 57.88 1.58 44.74
C GLY A 779 57.97 0.05 44.78
N ASP A 780 58.06 -0.55 45.97
CA ASP A 780 58.21 -2.00 46.12
C ASP A 780 56.87 -2.76 46.12
N GLY A 781 55.75 -2.05 46.04
CA GLY A 781 54.41 -2.63 45.97
C GLY A 781 53.84 -3.05 47.32
N VAL A 782 54.47 -2.66 48.43
CA VAL A 782 53.94 -2.78 49.78
C VAL A 782 54.09 -1.48 50.55
N ILE A 783 53.22 -1.23 51.52
CA ILE A 783 53.43 -0.15 52.51
C ILE A 783 54.06 -0.76 53.76
N SER A 784 55.30 -0.35 54.08
CA SER A 784 56.12 -0.89 55.17
C SER A 784 56.84 0.22 55.95
N PRO A 785 57.55 -0.06 57.06
CA PRO A 785 58.35 0.94 57.78
C PRO A 785 59.43 1.63 56.93
N SER A 786 59.72 1.11 55.73
CA SER A 786 60.60 1.77 54.75
C SER A 786 59.93 2.99 54.10
N ASP A 787 58.61 3.12 54.21
CA ASP A 787 57.83 4.21 53.65
C ASP A 787 57.63 5.35 54.63
N ARG A 788 57.82 6.57 54.13
CA ARG A 788 57.76 7.78 54.96
C ARG A 788 56.42 7.95 55.69
N ALA A 789 55.32 7.53 55.07
CA ALA A 789 53.97 7.69 55.61
C ALA A 789 53.53 6.53 56.53
N PHE A 790 54.31 5.45 56.66
CA PHE A 790 53.90 4.26 57.41
C PHE A 790 53.58 4.55 58.89
N ALA A 791 54.38 5.42 59.52
CA ALA A 791 54.19 5.79 60.92
C ALA A 791 52.96 6.69 61.14
N ASP A 792 52.43 7.30 60.08
CA ASP A 792 51.29 8.22 60.13
C ASP A 792 49.94 7.48 59.92
N LEU A 793 49.98 6.27 59.39
CA LEU A 793 48.80 5.43 59.20
C LEU A 793 48.19 4.99 60.54
N ARG A 794 46.87 4.88 60.56
CA ARG A 794 46.08 4.39 61.69
C ARG A 794 45.07 3.35 61.23
N VAL A 795 44.62 2.55 62.16
CA VAL A 795 43.47 1.66 61.99
C VAL A 795 42.41 2.07 63.01
N TRP A 796 41.23 2.41 62.52
CA TRP A 796 40.07 2.72 63.34
C TRP A 796 39.25 1.45 63.58
N VAL A 797 39.26 0.99 64.83
CA VAL A 797 38.47 -0.17 65.29
C VAL A 797 37.26 0.36 66.05
N ASP A 798 36.15 0.55 65.32
CA ASP A 798 34.89 1.01 65.88
C ASP A 798 34.21 -0.11 66.68
N ALA A 799 34.60 -0.23 67.95
CA ALA A 799 34.21 -1.33 68.82
C ALA A 799 32.73 -1.31 69.20
N ASN A 800 32.07 -0.14 69.17
CA ASN A 800 30.65 0.02 69.47
C ASN A 800 29.77 0.15 68.20
N SER A 801 30.40 0.29 67.03
CA SER A 801 29.78 0.41 65.72
C SER A 801 28.83 1.61 65.61
N ASP A 802 29.19 2.75 66.22
CA ASP A 802 28.40 3.98 66.20
C ASP A 802 28.79 4.96 65.08
N GLY A 803 29.90 4.70 64.37
CA GLY A 803 30.39 5.55 63.28
C GLY A 803 31.08 6.83 63.76
N VAL A 804 31.43 6.96 65.04
CA VAL A 804 32.11 8.13 65.61
C VAL A 804 33.45 7.71 66.19
N SER A 805 34.55 8.23 65.64
CA SER A 805 35.88 7.85 66.12
C SER A 805 36.20 8.43 67.50
N ALA A 806 36.57 7.54 68.44
CA ALA A 806 37.14 7.92 69.72
C ALA A 806 38.66 7.67 69.78
N ALA A 807 39.40 8.45 70.57
CA ALA A 807 40.85 8.29 70.70
C ALA A 807 41.30 6.88 71.16
N SER A 808 40.44 6.15 71.89
CA SER A 808 40.70 4.76 72.31
C SER A 808 40.54 3.74 71.19
N GLU A 809 39.93 4.12 70.08
CA GLU A 809 39.58 3.25 68.94
C GLU A 809 40.57 3.39 67.77
N ILE A 810 41.36 4.47 67.77
CA ILE A 810 42.39 4.73 66.78
C ILE A 810 43.70 4.09 67.24
N ARG A 811 44.18 3.12 66.47
CA ARG A 811 45.39 2.33 66.78
C ARG A 811 46.46 2.56 65.73
N SER A 812 47.72 2.59 66.14
CA SER A 812 48.83 2.62 65.17
C SER A 812 49.07 1.24 64.56
N LEU A 813 49.63 1.19 63.35
CA LEU A 813 50.01 -0.09 62.71
C LEU A 813 50.97 -0.89 63.60
N ALA A 814 51.90 -0.22 64.27
CA ALA A 814 52.84 -0.84 65.20
C ALA A 814 52.16 -1.45 66.43
N GLU A 815 51.12 -0.83 66.99
CA GLU A 815 50.34 -1.37 68.11
C GLU A 815 49.55 -2.62 67.74
N LEU A 816 49.12 -2.71 66.48
CA LEU A 816 48.46 -3.89 65.92
C LEU A 816 49.45 -4.92 65.38
N GLY A 817 50.76 -4.63 65.45
CA GLY A 817 51.82 -5.49 64.96
C GLY A 817 51.80 -5.67 63.44
N ILE A 818 51.20 -4.75 62.67
CA ILE A 818 51.19 -4.76 61.21
C ILE A 818 52.59 -4.40 60.71
N ALA A 819 53.19 -5.28 59.92
CA ALA A 819 54.53 -5.13 59.36
C ALA A 819 54.51 -4.57 57.93
N GLN A 820 53.55 -5.00 57.10
CA GLN A 820 53.40 -4.48 55.74
C GLN A 820 51.98 -4.71 55.20
N ILE A 821 51.51 -3.84 54.30
CA ILE A 821 50.22 -3.96 53.60
C ILE A 821 50.48 -4.09 52.09
N GLY A 822 49.92 -5.09 51.44
CA GLY A 822 50.07 -5.30 49.99
C GLY A 822 49.27 -4.32 49.15
N LEU A 823 49.86 -3.83 48.06
CA LEU A 823 49.24 -2.88 47.11
C LEU A 823 48.79 -3.52 45.80
N ALA A 824 48.82 -4.84 45.69
CA ALA A 824 48.36 -5.58 44.53
C ALA A 824 47.03 -6.27 44.86
N PRO A 825 45.89 -5.55 44.87
CA PRO A 825 44.60 -6.17 45.09
C PRO A 825 44.16 -6.99 43.89
N VAL A 826 43.36 -8.01 44.18
CA VAL A 826 42.60 -8.78 43.21
C VAL A 826 41.15 -8.35 43.31
N ALA A 827 40.49 -8.15 42.17
CA ALA A 827 39.07 -7.86 42.14
C ALA A 827 38.25 -8.96 42.82
N GLY A 828 37.33 -8.55 43.70
CA GLY A 828 36.40 -9.39 44.42
C GLY A 828 34.97 -8.96 44.17
N LEU A 829 34.03 -9.89 44.34
CA LEU A 829 32.60 -9.58 44.46
C LEU A 829 31.98 -10.28 45.67
N GLY A 830 32.81 -10.54 46.69
CA GLY A 830 32.33 -11.11 47.94
C GLY A 830 31.30 -10.18 48.55
N LEU A 831 30.15 -10.72 48.98
CA LEU A 831 29.19 -9.96 49.76
C LEU A 831 29.23 -10.42 51.19
N ASP A 832 29.33 -9.45 52.08
CA ASP A 832 29.11 -9.66 53.51
C ASP A 832 28.02 -8.68 53.95
N HIS A 833 26.94 -9.19 54.51
CA HIS A 833 25.79 -8.42 55.02
C HIS A 833 25.21 -7.32 54.10
N GLY A 834 25.35 -7.46 52.77
CA GLY A 834 24.87 -6.50 51.78
C GLY A 834 25.90 -5.46 51.34
N ASN A 835 27.13 -5.54 51.85
CA ASN A 835 28.28 -4.73 51.47
C ASN A 835 29.20 -5.54 50.55
N LEU A 836 29.79 -4.88 49.56
CA LEU A 836 30.59 -5.52 48.53
C LEU A 836 32.09 -5.39 48.82
N LEU A 837 32.78 -6.52 48.95
CA LEU A 837 34.23 -6.63 49.06
C LEU A 837 34.80 -6.60 47.63
N GLY A 838 35.01 -5.39 47.10
CA GLY A 838 35.24 -5.18 45.67
C GLY A 838 36.69 -5.34 45.23
N LEU A 839 37.66 -5.12 46.12
CA LEU A 839 39.08 -5.37 45.89
C LEU A 839 39.64 -6.02 47.14
N THR A 840 40.28 -7.19 47.02
CA THR A 840 40.87 -7.90 48.16
C THR A 840 42.37 -8.03 47.97
N SER A 841 43.14 -7.74 49.01
CA SER A 841 44.57 -8.01 49.10
C SER A 841 44.88 -8.64 50.46
N SER A 842 46.11 -8.50 50.93
CA SER A 842 46.52 -8.99 52.24
C SER A 842 47.50 -8.05 52.92
N TYR A 843 47.61 -8.18 54.23
CA TYR A 843 48.67 -7.55 55.02
C TYR A 843 49.39 -8.62 55.85
N GLN A 844 50.63 -8.35 56.26
CA GLN A 844 51.39 -9.22 57.14
C GLN A 844 51.67 -8.55 58.46
N THR A 845 51.63 -9.33 59.53
CA THR A 845 52.02 -8.91 60.88
C THR A 845 53.47 -9.27 61.17
N THR A 846 54.04 -8.69 62.23
CA THR A 846 55.44 -8.85 62.63
C THR A 846 55.80 -10.29 63.04
N ASP A 847 54.81 -11.15 63.30
CA ASP A 847 55.02 -12.59 63.54
C ASP A 847 55.09 -13.41 62.24
N GLY A 848 54.94 -12.76 61.07
CA GLY A 848 55.02 -13.36 59.75
C GLY A 848 53.69 -13.96 59.24
N LYS A 849 52.58 -13.79 59.96
CA LYS A 849 51.26 -14.23 59.48
C LYS A 849 50.68 -13.25 58.47
N THR A 850 49.97 -13.79 57.50
CA THR A 850 49.20 -13.05 56.50
C THR A 850 47.73 -13.01 56.90
N HIS A 851 47.11 -11.85 56.75
CA HIS A 851 45.72 -11.56 57.06
C HIS A 851 45.03 -10.90 55.86
N ASP A 852 43.71 -11.03 55.78
CA ASP A 852 42.93 -10.47 54.67
C ASP A 852 42.78 -8.95 54.81
N ALA A 853 42.75 -8.27 53.67
CA ALA A 853 42.39 -6.87 53.57
C ALA A 853 41.44 -6.70 52.38
N ALA A 854 40.46 -5.81 52.50
CA ALA A 854 39.55 -5.54 51.40
C ALA A 854 39.18 -4.06 51.33
N ASP A 855 39.11 -3.53 50.12
CA ASP A 855 38.36 -2.32 49.86
C ASP A 855 36.86 -2.67 49.80
N VAL A 856 36.07 -2.02 50.64
CA VAL A 856 34.66 -2.39 50.87
C VAL A 856 33.73 -1.29 50.40
N TRP A 857 32.84 -1.63 49.48
CA TRP A 857 31.74 -0.81 49.03
C TRP A 857 30.56 -1.01 49.97
N PHE A 858 30.46 -0.16 50.98
CA PHE A 858 29.34 -0.21 51.92
C PHE A 858 28.02 0.15 51.24
N ALA A 859 26.96 -0.59 51.58
CA ALA A 859 25.61 -0.21 51.19
C ALA A 859 25.25 1.10 51.88
N VAL A 860 24.91 2.14 51.13
CA VAL A 860 24.38 3.40 51.68
C VAL A 860 22.86 3.42 51.56
N GLY A 861 22.20 3.95 52.59
CA GLY A 861 20.77 4.26 52.52
C GLY A 861 20.53 5.35 51.48
N GLU A 862 19.33 5.36 50.90
CA GLU A 862 18.93 6.49 50.06
C GLU A 862 19.04 7.77 50.92
N VAL A 863 19.80 8.75 50.43
CA VAL A 863 19.71 10.11 50.95
C VAL A 863 18.24 10.46 50.86
N PRO A 864 17.57 10.87 51.96
CA PRO A 864 16.21 11.38 51.85
C PRO A 864 16.27 12.49 50.81
N THR A 865 15.64 12.28 49.65
CA THR A 865 15.38 13.38 48.75
C THR A 865 14.41 14.26 49.51
N ASP A 866 14.96 15.26 50.20
CA ASP A 866 14.18 16.27 50.87
C ASP A 866 13.34 16.94 49.78
N ALA A 867 12.08 16.53 49.70
CA ALA A 867 11.03 17.24 48.97
C ALA A 867 10.91 18.71 49.42
N ALA A 868 11.62 19.10 50.49
CA ALA A 868 11.76 20.45 51.01
C ALA A 868 12.77 21.34 50.25
N HIS A 869 13.72 20.79 49.49
CA HIS A 869 14.70 21.61 48.73
C HIS A 869 14.30 21.90 47.27
N ALA A 870 13.27 21.23 46.73
CA ALA A 870 12.61 21.66 45.50
C ALA A 870 11.76 22.94 45.70
N SER A 871 11.58 23.40 46.94
CA SER A 871 10.76 24.56 47.28
C SER A 871 11.51 25.91 47.25
N SER A 872 12.82 25.96 46.96
CA SER A 872 13.59 27.22 47.05
C SER A 872 14.14 27.75 45.71
N LEU A 873 13.64 27.27 44.56
CA LEU A 873 13.88 27.90 43.26
C LEU A 873 12.56 28.42 42.68
N SER A 874 11.88 29.28 43.44
CA SER A 874 10.81 30.13 42.92
C SER A 874 11.40 31.52 42.64
N GLU A 875 11.98 31.73 41.46
CA GLU A 875 12.02 33.08 40.89
C GLU A 875 10.70 33.29 40.15
N THR A 876 9.94 34.28 40.63
CA THR A 876 8.72 34.78 40.00
C THR A 876 9.05 35.52 38.72
N ASP A 877 8.50 35.09 37.59
CA ASP A 877 8.40 35.93 36.38
C ASP A 877 7.08 36.72 36.39
N GLU A 878 7.02 37.84 35.66
CA GLU A 878 6.02 38.92 35.77
C GLU A 878 4.54 38.54 35.44
N THR A 879 4.21 37.27 35.25
CA THR A 879 2.85 36.79 34.97
C THR A 879 2.23 35.89 36.06
N GLY A 880 2.98 35.51 37.10
CA GLY A 880 2.41 34.93 38.32
C GLY A 880 1.97 33.46 38.28
N GLU A 881 2.50 32.62 37.38
CA GLU A 881 2.28 31.16 37.41
C GLU A 881 3.54 30.38 37.84
N THR A 882 3.37 29.42 38.76
CA THR A 882 4.43 28.56 39.30
C THR A 882 4.50 27.22 38.58
N GLY A 883 5.56 26.96 37.81
CA GLY A 883 5.78 25.69 37.11
C GLY A 883 7.22 25.19 37.24
N GLY A 884 7.40 23.99 37.83
CA GLY A 884 8.71 23.34 38.00
C GLY A 884 9.30 22.79 36.70
N LEU A 885 10.48 22.17 36.77
CA LEU A 885 11.20 21.64 35.60
C LEU A 885 10.34 20.72 34.71
N ASP A 886 9.44 19.94 35.31
CA ASP A 886 8.49 19.08 34.58
C ASP A 886 7.49 19.87 33.75
N SER A 887 7.03 21.04 34.22
CA SER A 887 6.15 21.89 33.43
C SER A 887 6.90 22.49 32.24
N ARG A 888 8.20 22.80 32.38
CA ARG A 888 9.03 23.33 31.30
C ARG A 888 9.36 22.27 30.25
N VAL A 889 9.57 21.02 30.66
CA VAL A 889 9.74 19.88 29.74
C VAL A 889 8.42 19.53 29.07
N SER A 890 7.29 19.60 29.78
CA SER A 890 5.95 19.48 29.17
C SER A 890 5.67 20.62 28.21
N SER A 891 5.95 21.87 28.56
CA SER A 891 5.76 23.02 27.65
C SER A 891 6.70 22.98 26.45
N LEU A 892 7.92 22.44 26.60
CA LEU A 892 8.84 22.21 25.48
C LEU A 892 8.34 21.06 24.59
N LYS A 893 7.84 19.98 25.18
CA LYS A 893 7.22 18.85 24.46
C LYS A 893 5.95 19.29 23.72
N ASP A 894 5.13 20.10 24.37
CA ASP A 894 3.89 20.68 23.82
C ASP A 894 4.22 21.68 22.69
N ALA A 895 5.26 22.51 22.85
CA ALA A 895 5.77 23.41 21.81
C ALA A 895 6.37 22.66 20.61
N ILE A 896 7.02 21.52 20.84
CA ILE A 896 7.54 20.64 19.78
C ILE A 896 6.39 19.94 19.05
N THR A 897 5.37 19.45 19.77
CA THR A 897 4.19 18.82 19.15
C THR A 897 3.24 19.82 18.49
N GLY A 898 3.25 21.10 18.90
CA GLY A 898 2.51 22.18 18.26
C GLY A 898 3.06 22.55 16.88
N PHE A 899 4.35 22.30 16.63
CA PHE A 899 4.98 22.57 15.34
C PHE A 899 4.49 21.67 14.19
N ASP A 900 3.90 20.51 14.53
CA ASP A 900 3.35 19.54 13.55
C ASP A 900 1.85 19.72 13.29
N ARG A 901 1.12 20.51 14.10
CA ARG A 901 -0.35 20.50 14.11
C ARG A 901 -1.03 21.70 13.46
N ASP A 902 -0.36 22.85 13.40
CA ASP A 902 -0.98 24.07 12.86
C ASP A 902 -0.40 24.39 11.48
N GLY A 903 -1.16 24.00 10.46
CA GLY A 903 -0.99 24.53 9.11
C GLY A 903 -1.10 26.05 9.12
N PHE A 904 -0.23 26.69 8.33
CA PHE A 904 -0.15 28.12 8.07
C PHE A 904 -1.50 28.87 8.14
N GLU A 905 -1.68 29.70 9.16
CA GLU A 905 -2.54 30.89 9.11
C GLU A 905 -1.65 32.12 9.36
N ALA A 906 -1.61 32.99 8.37
CA ALA A 906 -0.80 34.20 8.37
C ALA A 906 -1.58 35.38 8.96
N SER A 907 -1.36 35.71 10.23
CA SER A 907 -1.54 37.08 10.74
C SER A 907 -1.03 37.19 12.18
N ASP A 908 0.19 37.69 12.36
CA ASP A 908 0.45 38.88 13.17
C ASP A 908 1.96 39.14 13.27
N ALA A 909 2.34 40.34 12.85
CA ALA A 909 3.71 40.82 12.88
C ALA A 909 4.06 41.33 14.28
N LEU A 910 5.14 40.82 14.87
CA LEU A 910 5.87 41.50 15.94
C LEU A 910 7.23 42.02 15.41
N PRO A 911 7.71 43.17 15.91
CA PRO A 911 8.75 43.95 15.26
C PRO A 911 10.13 43.61 15.79
N GLY A 912 11.03 43.22 14.89
CA GLY A 912 12.49 43.29 15.12
C GLY A 912 13.19 41.94 15.16
N GLY A 913 13.74 41.53 14.00
CA GLY A 913 14.66 40.40 13.92
C GLY A 913 14.68 39.78 12.52
N ARG A 914 15.65 40.17 11.69
CA ARG A 914 15.87 39.56 10.37
C ARG A 914 16.30 38.11 10.54
N LEU A 915 15.42 37.15 10.27
CA LEU A 915 15.81 35.76 9.97
C LEU A 915 15.92 35.60 8.45
N ALA A 916 17.10 35.20 8.00
CA ALA A 916 17.39 34.94 6.59
C ALA A 916 16.61 33.71 6.11
N ARG A 917 15.95 33.85 4.95
CA ARG A 917 15.37 32.73 4.18
C ARG A 917 16.44 31.68 3.87
N LEU A 918 16.17 30.42 4.22
CA LEU A 918 16.88 29.27 3.62
C LEU A 918 16.42 29.07 2.15
N PRO A 919 17.30 28.66 1.21
CA PRO A 919 16.91 28.41 -0.17
C PRO A 919 16.18 27.07 -0.30
N GLN A 920 15.01 27.07 -0.94
CA GLN A 920 14.36 25.84 -1.39
C GLN A 920 15.10 25.29 -2.63
N GLY A 921 15.65 24.09 -2.52
CA GLY A 921 15.94 23.19 -3.64
C GLY A 921 14.86 22.09 -3.72
N PRO A 922 14.59 21.51 -4.90
CA PRO A 922 13.40 20.71 -5.14
C PRO A 922 13.50 19.35 -4.44
N GLN A 923 12.64 19.12 -3.44
CA GLN A 923 12.36 17.78 -2.94
C GLN A 923 10.95 17.37 -3.37
N ALA A 924 10.88 16.26 -4.08
CA ALA A 924 9.66 15.60 -4.49
C ALA A 924 8.90 15.05 -3.28
N LEU A 925 7.58 15.17 -3.30
CA LEU A 925 6.64 14.60 -2.34
C LEU A 925 6.87 13.08 -2.20
N GLY A 926 7.26 12.61 -1.01
CA GLY A 926 7.29 11.17 -0.69
C GLY A 926 8.48 10.63 0.12
N GLN A 927 9.36 11.45 0.69
CA GLN A 927 10.42 10.96 1.59
C GLN A 927 10.09 11.19 3.08
N PRO A 928 10.48 10.28 3.99
CA PRO A 928 10.25 10.43 5.43
C PRO A 928 11.03 11.63 5.99
N PRO A 929 10.59 12.20 7.14
CA PRO A 929 11.32 13.28 7.81
C PRO A 929 12.76 12.86 8.11
N LEU A 930 13.68 13.83 8.04
CA LEU A 930 15.11 13.61 8.32
C LEU A 930 15.28 12.90 9.66
N SER A 931 16.08 11.83 9.69
CA SER A 931 16.39 11.17 10.96
C SER A 931 17.19 12.09 11.88
N VAL A 932 17.14 11.86 13.18
CA VAL A 932 17.93 12.62 14.17
C VAL A 932 19.42 12.63 13.80
N SER A 933 19.95 11.54 13.25
CA SER A 933 21.33 11.45 12.78
C SER A 933 21.61 12.33 11.55
N GLN A 934 20.64 12.49 10.64
CA GLN A 934 20.75 13.38 9.49
C GLN A 934 20.63 14.85 9.88
N MET A 935 19.80 15.17 10.87
CA MET A 935 19.71 16.51 11.46
C MET A 935 21.00 16.91 12.18
N VAL A 936 21.60 15.99 12.94
CA VAL A 936 22.90 16.17 13.59
C VAL A 936 24.03 16.37 12.56
N ALA A 937 24.00 15.65 11.44
CA ALA A 937 24.98 15.83 10.35
C ALA A 937 24.88 17.18 9.62
N VAL A 938 23.69 17.79 9.59
CA VAL A 938 23.50 19.15 9.07
C VAL A 938 23.95 20.20 10.09
N LEU A 939 23.68 19.98 11.38
CA LEU A 939 24.12 20.87 12.48
C LEU A 939 25.65 20.91 12.63
N HIS A 940 26.36 19.80 12.37
CA HIS A 940 27.83 19.78 12.41
C HIS A 940 28.53 20.56 11.29
N GLN A 941 27.78 21.10 10.31
CA GLN A 941 28.33 21.97 9.27
C GLN A 941 28.46 23.43 9.72
N TYR A 942 27.92 23.76 10.90
CA TYR A 942 27.90 25.11 11.47
C TYR A 942 28.68 25.14 12.79
N ASP A 943 29.40 26.24 13.04
CA ASP A 943 30.04 26.49 14.32
C ASP A 943 29.04 27.01 15.38
N ASN A 944 29.53 27.22 16.61
CA ASN A 944 28.71 27.65 17.76
C ASN A 944 28.05 29.04 17.58
N ASP A 945 28.42 29.80 16.54
CA ASP A 945 27.87 31.12 16.22
C ASP A 945 27.00 31.09 14.94
N GLY A 946 26.74 29.91 14.36
CA GLY A 946 25.86 29.72 13.21
C GLY A 946 26.50 29.99 11.84
N GLY A 947 27.84 30.04 11.76
CA GLY A 947 28.59 30.17 10.50
C GLY A 947 29.02 28.82 9.92
N LEU A 948 29.08 28.69 8.59
CA LEU A 948 29.55 27.47 7.91
C LEU A 948 31.05 27.23 8.19
N ALA A 949 31.40 26.09 8.77
CA ALA A 949 32.79 25.73 9.06
C ALA A 949 33.51 25.20 7.80
N MET A 950 34.43 25.99 7.23
CA MET A 950 35.33 25.55 6.14
C MET A 950 36.66 25.02 6.69
N PRO A 951 37.20 23.87 6.21
CA PRO A 951 38.53 23.40 6.59
C PRO A 951 39.64 24.06 5.74
N PRO A 952 40.91 24.10 6.23
CA PRO A 952 42.01 24.80 5.54
C PRO A 952 42.54 24.00 4.35
N HIS A 953 42.85 24.73 3.26
CA HIS A 953 43.57 24.21 2.09
C HIS A 953 45.03 23.83 2.41
N PRO A 954 45.56 22.75 1.79
CA PRO A 954 46.95 22.69 1.37
C PRO A 954 47.08 22.78 -0.17
N LEU A 955 48.22 23.34 -0.58
CA LEU A 955 48.60 23.71 -1.95
C LEU A 955 48.85 22.52 -2.88
N GLY A 956 48.46 22.69 -4.14
CA GLY A 956 49.22 22.27 -5.33
C GLY A 956 48.64 21.09 -6.11
N TYR A 957 48.28 21.31 -7.38
CA TYR A 957 48.72 20.51 -8.54
C TYR A 957 48.35 21.17 -9.87
N ALA A 958 49.22 21.01 -10.87
CA ALA A 958 49.16 21.58 -12.21
C ALA A 958 48.18 20.84 -13.17
N ALA A 959 47.72 21.56 -14.21
CA ALA A 959 46.92 21.10 -15.36
C ALA A 959 47.72 20.18 -16.33
N PRO A 960 47.21 19.62 -17.47
CA PRO A 960 45.90 19.77 -18.21
C PRO A 960 45.38 18.39 -18.78
N PRO A 961 44.68 18.20 -19.94
CA PRO A 961 43.82 19.04 -20.82
C PRO A 961 42.42 18.42 -21.21
N ALA A 962 41.66 19.17 -22.02
CA ALA A 962 40.31 18.92 -22.57
C ALA A 962 40.16 17.79 -23.61
N LEU A 963 38.91 17.32 -23.86
CA LEU A 963 38.43 16.77 -25.16
C LEU A 963 36.90 16.50 -25.20
N GLY A 964 36.21 17.09 -26.19
CA GLY A 964 35.34 16.42 -27.20
C GLY A 964 34.01 15.73 -26.84
N ARG A 965 32.91 16.22 -27.44
CA ARG A 965 31.58 15.56 -27.60
C ARG A 965 31.65 14.23 -28.40
N PRO A 966 30.67 13.31 -28.25
CA PRO A 966 30.36 12.32 -29.30
C PRO A 966 28.93 12.43 -29.88
N ARG A 967 28.78 11.98 -31.14
CA ARG A 967 27.53 11.78 -31.91
C ARG A 967 27.02 10.33 -31.75
N PRO A 968 25.74 10.03 -32.08
CA PRO A 968 25.19 8.67 -31.99
C PRO A 968 25.25 7.90 -33.31
N HIS A 969 25.55 6.60 -33.24
CA HIS A 969 25.18 5.57 -34.22
C HIS A 969 25.38 4.19 -33.59
N ASP A 970 24.30 3.43 -33.39
CA ASP A 970 24.06 2.06 -33.90
C ASP A 970 23.04 1.28 -33.07
N ALA A 971 22.14 0.61 -33.79
CA ALA A 971 20.98 -0.15 -33.36
C ALA A 971 21.31 -1.50 -32.70
N PRO A 972 20.27 -2.20 -32.19
CA PRO A 972 20.09 -3.56 -32.67
C PRO A 972 18.66 -3.88 -33.11
N ALA A 973 18.58 -4.80 -34.08
CA ALA A 973 17.39 -5.33 -34.70
C ALA A 973 16.61 -6.28 -33.80
N ASN A 974 15.27 -6.20 -33.86
CA ASN A 974 14.36 -7.34 -33.68
C ASN A 974 13.16 -7.13 -34.61
N GLY A 975 13.00 -8.06 -35.54
CA GLY A 975 11.94 -8.03 -36.55
C GLY A 975 10.65 -8.66 -36.04
N LEU A 976 9.53 -8.06 -36.44
CA LEU A 976 8.28 -8.80 -36.64
C LEU A 976 7.53 -8.23 -37.85
N LEU A 977 7.05 -9.18 -38.63
CA LEU A 977 6.51 -9.14 -39.98
C LEU A 977 5.22 -8.30 -40.03
N ALA A 978 5.20 -7.22 -40.81
CA ALA A 978 3.96 -6.53 -41.18
C ALA A 978 3.44 -7.10 -42.50
N ILE A 979 2.20 -7.61 -42.45
CA ILE A 979 1.41 -8.00 -43.60
C ILE A 979 0.86 -6.72 -44.23
N VAL A 980 1.24 -6.46 -45.48
CA VAL A 980 0.69 -5.40 -46.33
C VAL A 980 -0.61 -5.92 -46.93
N GLY A 981 -1.74 -5.31 -46.59
CA GLY A 981 -2.99 -5.39 -47.33
C GLY A 981 -3.15 -4.12 -48.14
N GLY A 982 -3.14 -4.25 -49.47
CA GLY A 982 -3.52 -3.18 -50.39
C GLY A 982 -4.96 -3.36 -50.85
N HIS A 983 -5.65 -2.23 -50.99
CA HIS A 983 -6.99 -1.98 -51.53
C HIS A 983 -8.19 -2.43 -50.71
#